data_AF-A0A0E0N7L0-F1
#
_entry.id   AF-A0A0E0N7L0-F1
#
_cell.length_a   1.000
_cell.length_b   1.000
_cell.length_c   1.000
_cell.angle_alpha   90.00
_cell.angle_beta   90.00
_cell.angle_gamma   90.00
#
_symmetry.space_group_name_H-M   'P 1'
#
loop_
_entity.id
_entity.type
_entity.pdbx_description
1 polymer ?
#
loop_
_entity_poly.entity_id
_entity_poly.type
_entity_poly.pdbx_seq_one_letter_code
_entity_poly.pdbx_strand_id
1 'polypeptide(L)'
;MSVPDENPIAVERKIFSAVDRILVNIKVLIGDIGSNLKKLPKQSDHSCNTGDDEFDDAVALRHIEVNIHAEQLGAGVNRFQDSIGTKHHAEEESMPSLAEQEDEPARPMSGLHVRRLLDTLDGQLMQCLLCLAIFPPGEAIKKRLLIHWWLGEGIVQSADAGKERFNELFDRGLVQPALRRGHCRRTHYFRVHPVVHNQLVESLGFFRFLGHGKGNVDDPQRLFLQKGQSSDQNTRGTNNAFLSVFNLDMEYVKIHIAKSRITRVVQLGRWKRSRKHHIELVGDNDLLKKVLACKNLRYLSLRGISLIESIPEAIGTLAELLVLDLRACHNLEKLPGSIGSLLKLEYLDLSECFLLEEMPKEIGELSKLQVLKGFLVGSSRKKSSPCRLADLATKAQNLRKLNITTGRQSLVCDEDELCQLAKCQHLESLTITWIGEASTEPYLPLPSSLTKLDLRRAPTASLLNIIHPSTSVSLKRLYIRGGKLRTLGQDGGWNVETLRARCLNDLECEWSELHGLFRELRFVEMWRCARLSFWPCDGRGVWDKGSPSLARRSIGVCYGVKGNNLPPWHEVVQLYASNNIPAMRIFYPHHDVLEALRGTGIGISLDVEGQFLPSFASEPSVAAAWVKTNVQAFYPAVSFKFITVGNQVALREMRYILPAMQNIYAALSAVGLDHIKVSTSVRRDVLGLSYPPSAGAFSSAMEQYMAPIVQFLAKIGAPLLASVFPYFTYVHNQEGIDIDYALFTSPGTVVQDGEHSYQNLFDAIVDALYSAMEKVGGSTVRIVVSDSGWPSAGAPAATKDNARAYVQNLINHVSKGTPKRPVPIETYIFAMFNENEKTGDEIERNFGLFEPDKSPVYPITFS
;
A
#
# COMPACT_ATOMS: atom_id res chain seq x y z
N MET A 1 -13.63 62.80 49.70
CA MET A 1 -13.61 61.99 48.46
C MET A 1 -12.49 60.98 48.60
N SER A 2 -12.82 59.77 49.02
CA SER A 2 -11.88 58.64 49.00
C SER A 2 -12.63 57.49 48.37
N VAL A 3 -12.28 57.19 47.12
CA VAL A 3 -12.74 56.03 46.38
C VAL A 3 -12.43 54.79 47.26
N PRO A 4 -13.40 53.93 47.59
CA PRO A 4 -13.08 52.72 48.33
C PRO A 4 -12.32 51.77 47.41
N ASP A 5 -11.07 51.47 47.79
CA ASP A 5 -10.26 50.39 47.25
C ASP A 5 -11.07 49.08 47.19
N GLU A 6 -11.22 48.51 45.99
CA GLU A 6 -11.84 47.19 45.84
C GLU A 6 -10.96 46.12 46.52
N ASN A 7 -11.59 45.34 47.41
CA ASN A 7 -10.96 44.24 48.16
C ASN A 7 -10.19 43.29 47.21
N PRO A 8 -8.87 43.09 47.40
CA PRO A 8 -8.03 42.26 46.53
C PRO A 8 -8.57 40.84 46.34
N ILE A 9 -9.20 40.25 47.36
CA ILE A 9 -9.78 38.90 47.30
C ILE A 9 -11.04 38.87 46.43
N ALA A 10 -11.80 39.97 46.41
CA ALA A 10 -12.97 40.11 45.54
C ALA A 10 -12.56 40.33 44.08
N VAL A 11 -11.46 41.07 43.85
CA VAL A 11 -10.85 41.24 42.52
C VAL A 11 -10.28 39.90 42.04
N GLU A 12 -9.57 39.15 42.89
CA GLU A 12 -9.02 37.83 42.59
C GLU A 12 -10.11 36.80 42.26
N ARG A 13 -11.22 36.77 43.02
CA ARG A 13 -12.40 35.93 42.67
C ARG A 13 -13.08 36.35 41.36
N LYS A 14 -13.16 37.66 41.07
CA LYS A 14 -13.67 38.16 39.78
C LYS A 14 -12.75 37.72 38.64
N ILE A 15 -11.44 37.75 38.84
CA ILE A 15 -10.44 37.29 37.87
C ILE A 15 -10.53 35.78 37.65
N PHE A 16 -10.55 34.94 38.70
CA PHE A 16 -10.70 33.49 38.55
C PHE A 16 -12.03 33.10 37.89
N SER A 17 -13.13 33.79 38.24
CA SER A 17 -14.42 33.58 37.57
C SER A 17 -14.40 34.01 36.10
N ALA A 18 -13.69 35.08 35.74
CA ALA A 18 -13.52 35.50 34.35
C ALA A 18 -12.65 34.51 33.56
N VAL A 19 -11.58 33.98 34.19
CA VAL A 19 -10.71 32.95 33.62
C VAL A 19 -11.48 31.66 33.38
N ASP A 20 -12.28 31.18 34.33
CA ASP A 20 -13.11 29.98 34.15
C ASP A 20 -14.12 30.15 33.01
N ARG A 21 -14.74 31.32 32.86
CA ARG A 21 -15.66 31.60 31.74
C ARG A 21 -14.95 31.61 30.39
N ILE A 22 -13.75 32.19 30.34
CA ILE A 22 -12.91 32.18 29.13
C ILE A 22 -12.50 30.74 28.78
N LEU A 23 -12.10 29.94 29.76
CA LEU A 23 -11.73 28.54 29.56
C LEU A 23 -12.91 27.66 29.11
N VAL A 24 -14.11 27.90 29.64
CA VAL A 24 -15.35 27.25 29.16
C VAL A 24 -15.64 27.62 27.70
N ASN A 25 -15.52 28.90 27.34
CA ASN A 25 -15.71 29.35 25.95
C ASN A 25 -14.67 28.76 24.99
N ILE A 26 -13.42 28.58 25.43
CA ILE A 26 -12.37 27.91 24.66
C ILE A 26 -12.70 26.41 24.50
N LYS A 27 -13.19 25.73 25.54
CA LYS A 27 -13.65 24.32 25.46
C LYS A 27 -14.84 24.15 24.50
N VAL A 28 -15.77 25.11 24.48
CA VAL A 28 -16.88 25.13 23.52
C VAL A 28 -16.37 25.37 22.10
N LEU A 29 -15.44 26.30 21.89
CA LEU A 29 -14.82 26.56 20.58
C LEU A 29 -14.06 25.33 20.05
N ILE A 30 -13.38 24.58 20.92
CA ILE A 30 -12.76 23.29 20.59
C ILE A 30 -13.82 22.25 20.18
N GLY A 31 -14.94 22.21 20.91
CA GLY A 31 -16.11 21.40 20.55
C GLY A 31 -16.72 21.78 19.20
N ASP A 32 -16.79 23.07 18.89
CA ASP A 32 -17.33 23.62 17.63
C ASP A 32 -16.37 23.40 16.46
N ILE A 33 -15.05 23.45 16.66
CA ILE A 33 -14.05 23.02 15.68
C ILE A 33 -14.25 21.52 15.38
N GLY A 34 -14.45 20.69 16.41
CA GLY A 34 -14.81 19.28 16.26
C GLY A 34 -16.15 19.06 15.54
N SER A 35 -17.14 19.93 15.74
CA SER A 35 -18.44 19.91 15.05
C SER A 35 -18.37 20.41 13.60
N ASN A 36 -17.55 21.41 13.29
CA ASN A 36 -17.41 21.97 11.94
C ASN A 36 -16.55 21.07 11.05
N LEU A 37 -15.60 20.33 11.62
CA LEU A 37 -14.91 19.22 10.95
C LEU A 37 -15.88 18.10 10.53
N LYS A 38 -16.93 17.85 11.32
CA LYS A 38 -18.03 16.92 10.97
C LYS A 38 -18.95 17.42 9.84
N LYS A 39 -18.85 18.70 9.43
CA LYS A 39 -19.71 19.34 8.42
C LYS A 39 -19.02 19.62 7.07
N LEU A 40 -17.70 19.45 6.98
CA LEU A 40 -16.98 19.44 5.69
C LEU A 40 -17.36 18.18 4.89
N PRO A 41 -17.37 18.20 3.54
CA PRO A 41 -17.80 17.05 2.74
C PRO A 41 -16.92 15.84 3.05
N LYS A 42 -17.55 14.80 3.61
CA LYS A 42 -16.92 13.57 4.07
C LYS A 42 -16.25 12.83 2.92
N GLN A 43 -14.92 12.68 2.99
CA GLN A 43 -14.29 11.47 2.45
C GLN A 43 -14.53 10.34 3.46
N SER A 44 -15.42 9.41 3.05
CA SER A 44 -15.64 8.03 3.50
C SER A 44 -15.04 7.58 4.84
N ASP A 45 -15.96 7.21 5.76
CA ASP A 45 -15.78 6.76 7.14
C ASP A 45 -14.99 5.42 7.30
N HIS A 46 -14.07 5.45 8.30
CA HIS A 46 -13.62 4.43 9.29
C HIS A 46 -13.12 3.03 8.87
N SER A 47 -11.83 2.68 9.08
CA SER A 47 -11.12 2.16 10.29
C SER A 47 -10.93 0.63 10.19
N CYS A 48 -9.90 -0.09 10.64
CA CYS A 48 -8.69 0.15 11.40
C CYS A 48 -7.78 -1.10 11.26
N ASN A 49 -6.52 -1.02 11.73
CA ASN A 49 -5.65 -2.12 12.17
C ASN A 49 -5.55 -3.41 11.33
N THR A 50 -4.52 -3.48 10.49
CA THR A 50 -3.82 -4.75 10.18
C THR A 50 -2.32 -4.51 10.17
N GLY A 51 -1.58 -5.58 10.47
CA GLY A 51 -0.17 -5.63 10.85
C GLY A 51 0.76 -4.63 10.15
N ASP A 52 1.66 -4.10 10.97
CA ASP A 52 2.67 -3.12 10.66
C ASP A 52 3.52 -3.52 9.42
N ASP A 53 3.08 -3.17 8.20
CA ASP A 53 3.94 -3.07 7.01
C ASP A 53 3.48 -2.09 5.92
N GLU A 54 4.36 -1.13 5.60
CA GLU A 54 4.24 -0.12 4.53
C GLU A 54 3.40 1.17 4.70
N PHE A 55 3.72 1.97 5.72
CA PHE A 55 3.30 3.38 5.80
C PHE A 55 4.45 4.35 5.50
N ASP A 56 4.76 4.60 4.22
CA ASP A 56 5.53 5.82 3.85
C ASP A 56 4.68 6.79 3.00
N ASP A 57 3.38 6.52 2.77
CA ASP A 57 2.58 7.30 1.81
C ASP A 57 1.05 7.32 1.93
N ALA A 58 0.42 6.49 2.74
CA ALA A 58 -1.04 6.49 2.82
C ALA A 58 -1.54 7.48 3.89
N VAL A 59 -2.00 8.65 3.45
CA VAL A 59 -3.12 9.41 4.06
C VAL A 59 -2.85 10.17 5.38
N ALA A 60 -1.75 9.91 6.09
CA ALA A 60 -1.55 10.22 7.52
C ALA A 60 -1.35 11.69 7.98
N LEU A 61 -1.81 12.70 7.25
CA LEU A 61 -1.43 14.09 7.51
C LEU A 61 -2.63 14.99 7.83
N ARG A 62 -3.73 14.89 7.06
CA ARG A 62 -4.86 15.83 7.21
C ARG A 62 -5.81 15.58 8.38
N HIS A 63 -5.87 14.37 8.94
CA HIS A 63 -6.71 14.07 10.12
C HIS A 63 -5.93 14.13 11.44
N ILE A 64 -4.61 13.94 11.38
CA ILE A 64 -3.75 13.78 12.56
C ILE A 64 -3.22 15.13 13.04
N GLU A 65 -2.85 16.08 12.18
CA GLU A 65 -2.47 17.45 12.60
C GLU A 65 -3.60 18.22 13.29
N VAL A 66 -4.84 18.05 12.83
CA VAL A 66 -5.98 18.82 13.33
C VAL A 66 -6.44 18.30 14.69
N ASN A 67 -6.39 16.97 14.92
CA ASN A 67 -6.59 16.39 16.25
C ASN A 67 -5.40 16.64 17.20
N ILE A 68 -4.15 16.61 16.71
CA ILE A 68 -2.98 16.89 17.55
C ILE A 68 -3.00 18.34 18.07
N HIS A 69 -3.39 19.34 17.27
CA HIS A 69 -3.52 20.71 17.79
C HIS A 69 -4.77 20.94 18.66
N ALA A 70 -5.88 20.25 18.41
CA ALA A 70 -7.04 20.31 19.28
C ALA A 70 -6.78 19.63 20.65
N GLU A 71 -6.08 18.50 20.67
CA GLU A 71 -5.68 17.79 21.90
C GLU A 71 -4.52 18.47 22.63
N GLN A 72 -3.56 19.08 21.95
CA GLN A 72 -2.50 19.89 22.58
C GLN A 72 -3.07 21.16 23.25
N LEU A 73 -4.07 21.79 22.64
CA LEU A 73 -4.79 22.93 23.22
C LEU A 73 -5.68 22.50 24.40
N GLY A 74 -6.37 21.36 24.29
CA GLY A 74 -7.14 20.74 25.38
C GLY A 74 -6.27 20.29 26.56
N ALA A 75 -5.11 19.70 26.30
CA ALA A 75 -4.14 19.29 27.30
C ALA A 75 -3.39 20.48 27.93
N GLY A 76 -3.18 21.58 27.19
CA GLY A 76 -2.69 22.85 27.75
C GLY A 76 -3.70 23.49 28.71
N VAL A 77 -4.99 23.49 28.34
CA VAL A 77 -6.10 23.95 29.18
C VAL A 77 -6.27 23.08 30.42
N ASN A 78 -6.20 21.75 30.29
CA ASN A 78 -6.33 20.83 31.41
C ASN A 78 -5.11 20.85 32.33
N ARG A 79 -3.87 20.95 31.82
CA ARG A 79 -2.66 21.14 32.66
C ARG A 79 -2.68 22.47 33.41
N PHE A 80 -3.25 23.51 32.82
CA PHE A 80 -3.48 24.79 33.49
C PHE A 80 -4.56 24.67 34.58
N GLN A 81 -5.59 23.83 34.40
CA GLN A 81 -6.59 23.50 35.44
C GLN A 81 -6.06 22.54 36.53
N ASP A 82 -5.23 21.58 36.17
CA ASP A 82 -4.69 20.56 37.08
C ASP A 82 -3.51 21.11 37.91
N SER A 83 -2.72 22.06 37.38
CA SER A 83 -1.72 22.79 38.16
C SER A 83 -2.35 23.75 39.18
N ILE A 84 -3.64 24.05 39.04
CA ILE A 84 -4.45 24.74 40.04
C ILE A 84 -4.99 23.74 41.11
N GLY A 85 -4.91 22.42 40.87
CA GLY A 85 -5.60 21.39 41.67
C GLY A 85 -4.82 20.17 42.19
N THR A 86 -3.51 20.00 41.96
CA THR A 86 -2.80 18.74 42.36
C THR A 86 -2.96 18.35 43.84
N LYS A 87 -3.63 17.22 44.11
CA LYS A 87 -3.34 16.28 45.22
C LYS A 87 -3.84 14.84 44.94
N HIS A 88 -2.86 13.92 44.90
CA HIS A 88 -2.85 12.48 45.29
C HIS A 88 -3.19 11.28 44.36
N HIS A 89 -2.13 10.49 44.11
CA HIS A 89 -1.88 9.01 44.14
C HIS A 89 -2.45 7.97 43.13
N ALA A 90 -1.61 6.93 42.94
CA ALA A 90 -1.53 5.81 41.98
C ALA A 90 -2.52 4.63 42.27
N GLU A 91 -2.71 3.55 41.47
CA GLU A 91 -1.80 2.47 41.00
C GLU A 91 -2.39 1.62 39.83
N GLU A 92 -1.58 0.67 39.35
CA GLU A 92 -1.59 -0.19 38.13
C GLU A 92 -2.58 -1.38 38.10
N GLU A 93 -2.84 -1.95 36.90
CA GLU A 93 -2.83 -3.41 36.64
C GLU A 93 -2.86 -3.76 35.13
N SER A 94 -2.43 -4.98 34.76
CA SER A 94 -1.86 -5.41 33.46
C SER A 94 -2.54 -6.65 32.83
N MET A 95 -2.08 -7.05 31.62
CA MET A 95 -2.19 -8.34 30.86
C MET A 95 -2.94 -8.25 29.50
N PRO A 96 -2.74 -9.16 28.50
CA PRO A 96 -1.54 -9.91 28.06
C PRO A 96 -1.22 -9.77 26.54
N SER A 97 -0.02 -10.20 26.14
CA SER A 97 0.50 -10.19 24.76
C SER A 97 0.18 -11.47 23.98
N LEU A 98 -0.17 -11.36 22.68
CA LEU A 98 -0.27 -12.50 21.76
C LEU A 98 0.39 -12.23 20.40
N ALA A 99 1.38 -13.10 20.13
CA ALA A 99 1.87 -13.68 18.88
C ALA A 99 2.20 -12.77 17.68
N GLU A 100 3.51 -12.56 17.51
CA GLU A 100 4.14 -12.11 16.27
C GLU A 100 3.98 -13.19 15.18
N GLN A 101 3.62 -12.79 13.96
CA GLN A 101 3.54 -13.69 12.81
C GLN A 101 4.92 -14.23 12.46
N GLU A 102 5.03 -15.55 12.40
CA GLU A 102 6.26 -16.28 12.08
C GLU A 102 6.71 -16.01 10.64
N ASP A 103 7.97 -15.57 10.51
CA ASP A 103 8.71 -15.43 9.25
C ASP A 103 9.07 -16.83 8.67
N GLU A 104 9.20 -16.91 7.34
CA GLU A 104 9.77 -18.10 6.65
C GLU A 104 11.07 -18.59 7.33
N PRO A 105 11.28 -19.92 7.46
CA PRO A 105 12.45 -20.46 8.13
C PRO A 105 13.73 -20.07 7.39
N ALA A 106 14.52 -19.19 8.03
CA ALA A 106 15.85 -18.82 7.58
C ALA A 106 16.75 -20.07 7.50
N ARG A 107 17.60 -20.13 6.47
CA ARG A 107 18.67 -21.16 6.37
C ARG A 107 19.49 -21.15 7.66
N PRO A 108 19.79 -22.30 8.28
CA PRO A 108 20.54 -22.34 9.53
C PRO A 108 21.99 -21.86 9.30
N MET A 109 22.30 -20.63 9.75
CA MET A 109 23.67 -20.15 9.86
C MET A 109 24.25 -20.57 11.21
N SER A 110 25.31 -21.37 11.21
CA SER A 110 26.03 -21.71 12.44
C SER A 110 26.94 -20.56 12.89
N GLY A 111 27.17 -20.42 14.19
CA GLY A 111 28.07 -19.40 14.75
C GLY A 111 29.50 -19.50 14.19
N LEU A 112 29.96 -20.71 13.86
CA LEU A 112 31.26 -20.93 13.22
C LEU A 112 31.34 -20.35 11.80
N HIS A 113 30.25 -20.44 11.02
CA HIS A 113 30.18 -19.82 9.70
C HIS A 113 30.20 -18.30 9.79
N VAL A 114 29.45 -17.71 10.73
CA VAL A 114 29.48 -16.26 10.96
C VAL A 114 30.87 -15.79 11.37
N ARG A 115 31.55 -16.51 12.27
CA ARG A 115 32.92 -16.16 12.69
C ARG A 115 33.91 -16.15 11.52
N ARG A 116 33.88 -17.17 10.67
CA ARG A 116 34.70 -17.19 9.44
C ARG A 116 34.37 -16.03 8.51
N LEU A 117 33.09 -15.66 8.37
CA LEU A 117 32.70 -14.49 7.57
C LEU A 117 33.26 -13.19 8.16
N LEU A 118 33.20 -13.03 9.49
CA LEU A 118 33.77 -11.88 10.20
C LEU A 118 35.28 -11.75 9.95
N ASP A 119 36.02 -12.86 9.97
CA ASP A 119 37.48 -12.88 9.70
C ASP A 119 37.85 -12.44 8.28
N THR A 120 36.90 -12.48 7.33
CA THR A 120 37.12 -12.07 5.93
C THR A 120 36.78 -10.60 5.64
N LEU A 121 36.23 -9.86 6.61
CA LEU A 121 35.81 -8.47 6.39
C LEU A 121 37.01 -7.53 6.47
N ASP A 122 37.06 -6.55 5.57
CA ASP A 122 38.02 -5.45 5.71
C ASP A 122 37.71 -4.62 6.96
N GLY A 123 38.72 -3.86 7.45
CA GLY A 123 38.58 -3.10 8.69
C GLY A 123 37.44 -2.06 8.66
N GLN A 124 37.12 -1.49 7.50
CA GLN A 124 36.04 -0.51 7.35
C GLN A 124 34.67 -1.18 7.43
N LEU A 125 34.49 -2.30 6.73
CA LEU A 125 33.26 -3.09 6.73
C LEU A 125 32.98 -3.71 8.10
N MET A 126 34.03 -4.13 8.82
CA MET A 126 33.93 -4.56 10.21
C MET A 126 33.44 -3.43 11.11
N GLN A 127 34.01 -2.22 11.01
CA GLN A 127 33.54 -1.05 11.76
C GLN A 127 32.07 -0.73 11.47
N CYS A 128 31.66 -0.79 10.19
CA CYS A 128 30.27 -0.63 9.77
C CYS A 128 29.35 -1.66 10.46
N LEU A 129 29.77 -2.92 10.48
CA LEU A 129 29.01 -4.03 11.05
C LEU A 129 28.90 -3.92 12.58
N LEU A 130 29.96 -3.51 13.27
CA LEU A 130 29.96 -3.34 14.74
C LEU A 130 28.96 -2.28 15.23
N CYS A 131 28.64 -1.28 14.41
CA CYS A 131 27.56 -0.33 14.73
C CYS A 131 26.19 -1.03 14.90
N LEU A 132 25.99 -2.21 14.32
CA LEU A 132 24.72 -2.93 14.40
C LEU A 132 24.50 -3.65 15.73
N ALA A 133 25.54 -3.86 16.51
CA ALA A 133 25.50 -4.58 17.78
C ALA A 133 24.70 -3.86 18.88
N ILE A 134 24.36 -2.59 18.68
CA ILE A 134 23.59 -1.79 19.65
C ILE A 134 22.09 -2.02 19.53
N PHE A 135 21.63 -2.52 18.38
CA PHE A 135 20.21 -2.67 18.10
C PHE A 135 19.76 -4.05 18.57
N PRO A 136 18.63 -4.15 19.28
CA PRO A 136 18.10 -5.44 19.69
C PRO A 136 17.93 -6.39 18.50
N PRO A 137 18.21 -7.70 18.66
CA PRO A 137 18.07 -8.67 17.59
C PRO A 137 16.62 -8.72 17.10
N GLY A 138 16.43 -8.84 15.78
CA GLY A 138 15.09 -8.89 15.16
C GLY A 138 14.39 -7.54 14.93
N GLU A 139 14.90 -6.43 15.49
CA GLU A 139 14.31 -5.11 15.27
C GLU A 139 14.53 -4.59 13.83
N ALA A 140 13.50 -3.93 13.28
CA ALA A 140 13.54 -3.39 11.93
C ALA A 140 14.24 -2.01 11.90
N ILE A 141 15.45 -1.97 11.35
CA ILE A 141 16.30 -0.78 11.31
C ILE A 141 16.24 -0.13 9.92
N LYS A 142 16.12 1.20 9.88
CA LYS A 142 16.12 1.95 8.61
C LYS A 142 17.53 2.05 8.04
N LYS A 143 17.76 1.52 6.83
CA LYS A 143 19.07 1.53 6.13
C LYS A 143 19.76 2.90 6.15
N ARG A 144 18.98 3.97 5.90
CA ARG A 144 19.52 5.34 5.82
C ARG A 144 20.08 5.84 7.15
N LEU A 145 19.44 5.49 8.25
CA LEU A 145 19.89 5.92 9.58
C LEU A 145 21.30 5.41 9.85
N LEU A 146 21.56 4.15 9.50
CA LEU A 146 22.87 3.53 9.66
C LEU A 146 23.93 4.19 8.79
N ILE A 147 23.61 4.45 7.51
CA ILE A 147 24.53 5.14 6.58
C ILE A 147 24.90 6.54 7.07
N HIS A 148 23.93 7.31 7.59
CA HIS A 148 24.20 8.63 8.14
C HIS A 148 25.05 8.57 9.41
N TRP A 149 24.86 7.54 10.23
CA TRP A 149 25.73 7.31 11.38
C TRP A 149 27.18 7.00 10.94
N TRP A 150 27.38 6.08 10.00
CA TRP A 150 28.71 5.77 9.46
C TRP A 150 29.39 6.99 8.84
N LEU A 151 28.64 7.81 8.10
CA LEU A 151 29.13 9.05 7.52
C LEU A 151 29.52 10.07 8.61
N GLY A 152 28.68 10.19 9.64
CA GLY A 152 28.92 11.10 10.76
C GLY A 152 30.20 10.77 11.53
N GLU A 153 30.44 9.50 11.84
CA GLU A 153 31.70 9.10 12.50
C GLU A 153 32.93 9.19 11.58
N GLY A 154 32.71 9.19 10.26
CA GLY A 154 33.77 9.16 9.25
C GLY A 154 34.25 7.75 8.90
N ILE A 155 33.44 6.72 9.19
CA ILE A 155 33.71 5.33 8.77
C ILE A 155 33.61 5.24 7.25
N VAL A 156 32.65 5.96 6.65
CA VAL A 156 32.51 6.09 5.19
C VAL A 156 32.64 7.54 4.77
N GLN A 157 33.15 7.78 3.55
CA GLN A 157 33.44 9.12 3.05
C GLN A 157 32.24 9.81 2.38
N SER A 158 31.22 9.04 1.97
CA SER A 158 30.01 9.57 1.34
C SER A 158 28.80 8.66 1.60
N ALA A 159 27.60 9.20 1.42
CA ALA A 159 26.37 8.41 1.50
C ALA A 159 26.31 7.29 0.45
N ASP A 160 26.95 7.46 -0.71
CA ASP A 160 27.02 6.44 -1.77
C ASP A 160 27.97 5.30 -1.39
N ALA A 161 29.15 5.61 -0.86
CA ALA A 161 30.06 4.61 -0.30
C ALA A 161 29.39 3.82 0.85
N GLY A 162 28.60 4.49 1.70
CA GLY A 162 27.81 3.82 2.72
C GLY A 162 26.74 2.88 2.16
N LYS A 163 26.11 3.21 1.02
CA LYS A 163 25.16 2.30 0.35
C LYS A 163 25.87 1.06 -0.19
N GLU A 164 27.06 1.21 -0.76
CA GLU A 164 27.89 0.11 -1.27
C GLU A 164 28.29 -0.84 -0.14
N ARG A 165 28.83 -0.32 0.97
CA ARG A 165 29.16 -1.13 2.15
C ARG A 165 27.96 -1.84 2.75
N PHE A 166 26.81 -1.17 2.81
CA PHE A 166 25.58 -1.84 3.23
C PHE A 166 25.19 -2.99 2.29
N ASN A 167 25.28 -2.78 0.97
CA ASN A 167 24.92 -3.81 0.00
C ASN A 167 25.88 -5.01 0.14
N GLU A 168 27.17 -4.77 0.37
CA GLU A 168 28.13 -5.84 0.64
C GLU A 168 27.76 -6.66 1.90
N LEU A 169 27.34 -6.02 3.00
CA LEU A 169 26.84 -6.72 4.19
C LEU A 169 25.57 -7.54 3.90
N PHE A 170 24.70 -7.00 3.05
CA PHE A 170 23.45 -7.65 2.65
C PHE A 170 23.72 -8.87 1.76
N ASP A 171 24.59 -8.73 0.76
CA ASP A 171 24.95 -9.80 -0.19
C ASP A 171 25.71 -10.94 0.50
N ARG A 172 26.47 -10.63 1.56
CA ARG A 172 27.13 -11.62 2.44
C ARG A 172 26.18 -12.28 3.46
N GLY A 173 24.90 -11.89 3.51
CA GLY A 173 23.90 -12.47 4.40
C GLY A 173 24.04 -12.09 5.88
N LEU A 174 24.85 -11.07 6.21
CA LEU A 174 25.05 -10.60 7.59
C LEU A 174 23.87 -9.75 8.11
N VAL A 175 23.11 -9.16 7.18
CA VAL A 175 21.86 -8.46 7.46
C VAL A 175 20.76 -8.99 6.54
N GLN A 176 19.54 -9.04 7.06
CA GLN A 176 18.38 -9.58 6.36
C GLN A 176 17.37 -8.47 6.09
N PRO A 177 16.59 -8.53 5.00
CA PRO A 177 15.51 -7.56 4.79
C PRO A 177 14.46 -7.69 5.91
N ALA A 178 14.16 -6.61 6.62
CA ALA A 178 13.15 -6.60 7.68
C ALA A 178 11.75 -6.55 7.09
N LEU A 179 11.62 -5.75 6.04
CA LEU A 179 10.37 -5.45 5.38
C LEU A 179 10.64 -5.63 3.90
N ARG A 180 10.38 -6.84 3.40
CA ARG A 180 10.40 -7.10 1.97
C ARG A 180 9.08 -6.63 1.41
N ARG A 181 9.05 -5.37 0.97
CA ARG A 181 8.00 -4.93 0.06
C ARG A 181 8.03 -5.86 -1.14
N GLY A 182 7.01 -6.71 -1.33
CA GLY A 182 7.01 -7.71 -2.41
C GLY A 182 7.30 -7.12 -3.80
N HIS A 183 7.04 -5.81 -3.94
CA HIS A 183 7.21 -4.97 -5.12
C HIS A 183 8.49 -4.10 -5.17
N CYS A 184 9.42 -4.24 -4.21
CA CYS A 184 10.64 -3.44 -4.18
C CYS A 184 11.88 -4.33 -4.06
N ARG A 185 12.70 -4.36 -5.12
CA ARG A 185 14.03 -4.99 -5.10
C ARG A 185 15.03 -4.28 -4.16
N ARG A 186 14.65 -3.15 -3.56
CA ARG A 186 15.52 -2.36 -2.67
C ARG A 186 15.10 -2.51 -1.21
N THR A 187 16.05 -2.92 -0.39
CA THR A 187 15.88 -3.01 1.07
C THR A 187 15.96 -1.61 1.69
N HIS A 188 14.83 -1.11 2.20
CA HIS A 188 14.76 0.15 2.96
C HIS A 188 14.92 -0.06 4.47
N TYR A 189 14.48 -1.22 4.95
CA TYR A 189 14.57 -1.65 6.34
C TYR A 189 15.19 -3.05 6.41
N PHE A 190 16.04 -3.27 7.39
CA PHE A 190 16.79 -4.52 7.56
C PHE A 190 16.81 -4.92 9.04
N ARG A 191 16.98 -6.22 9.29
CA ARG A 191 17.16 -6.83 10.61
C ARG A 191 18.56 -7.42 10.69
N VAL A 192 19.10 -7.48 11.89
CA VAL A 192 20.32 -8.22 12.20
C VAL A 192 19.90 -9.60 12.66
N HIS A 193 20.47 -10.64 12.05
CA HIS A 193 20.18 -12.01 12.47
C HIS A 193 20.69 -12.26 13.91
N PRO A 194 19.95 -12.93 14.80
CA PRO A 194 20.35 -13.12 16.20
C PRO A 194 21.75 -13.73 16.37
N VAL A 195 22.12 -14.71 15.55
CA VAL A 195 23.47 -15.33 15.58
C VAL A 195 24.56 -14.32 15.22
N VAL A 196 24.30 -13.45 14.24
CA VAL A 196 25.24 -12.38 13.86
C VAL A 196 25.34 -11.36 14.99
N HIS A 197 24.19 -10.94 15.54
CA HIS A 197 24.15 -10.03 16.69
C HIS A 197 24.96 -10.57 17.88
N ASN A 198 24.78 -11.84 18.26
CA ASN A 198 25.52 -12.45 19.38
C ASN A 198 27.04 -12.45 19.13
N GLN A 199 27.47 -12.82 17.92
CA GLN A 199 28.90 -12.77 17.57
C GLN A 199 29.45 -11.33 17.58
N LEU A 200 28.64 -10.34 17.19
CA LEU A 200 29.05 -8.94 17.28
C LEU A 200 29.17 -8.49 18.73
N VAL A 201 28.23 -8.86 19.61
CA VAL A 201 28.30 -8.54 21.05
C VAL A 201 29.50 -9.22 21.72
N GLU A 202 29.82 -10.46 21.36
CA GLU A 202 31.05 -11.13 21.82
C GLU A 202 32.31 -10.39 21.32
N SER A 203 32.32 -9.97 20.05
CA SER A 203 33.40 -9.19 19.45
C SER A 203 33.49 -7.77 20.03
N LEU A 204 32.40 -7.24 20.57
CA LEU A 204 32.37 -5.98 21.32
C LEU A 204 33.07 -6.10 22.69
N GLY A 205 33.33 -7.30 23.22
CA GLY A 205 34.27 -7.46 24.34
C GLY A 205 35.66 -6.85 24.05
N PHE A 206 35.98 -6.64 22.76
CA PHE A 206 37.18 -5.98 22.25
C PHE A 206 37.01 -4.45 22.08
N PHE A 207 35.79 -3.93 21.99
CA PHE A 207 35.45 -2.50 21.86
C PHE A 207 34.72 -2.03 23.13
N ARG A 208 35.41 -1.31 24.02
CA ARG A 208 34.81 -0.83 25.28
C ARG A 208 33.58 0.06 25.03
N PHE A 209 32.40 -0.46 25.35
CA PHE A 209 31.17 0.31 25.52
C PHE A 209 31.05 0.75 26.98
N LEU A 210 30.91 2.06 27.24
CA LEU A 210 30.57 2.51 28.58
C LEU A 210 29.08 2.28 28.84
N GLY A 211 28.84 1.29 29.68
CA GLY A 211 27.59 1.03 30.40
C GLY A 211 27.83 0.23 31.70
N HIS A 212 28.93 -0.53 31.81
CA HIS A 212 29.24 -1.32 33.02
C HIS A 212 30.74 -1.56 33.34
N GLY A 213 31.69 -0.82 32.78
CA GLY A 213 33.12 -1.09 32.96
C GLY A 213 33.92 0.06 33.57
N LYS A 214 34.43 -0.11 34.80
CA LYS A 214 35.54 0.71 35.33
C LYS A 214 36.81 0.37 34.54
N GLY A 215 37.27 1.28 33.69
CA GLY A 215 38.56 1.12 33.02
C GLY A 215 39.07 2.41 32.38
N ASN A 216 40.25 2.86 32.80
CA ASN A 216 41.09 3.84 32.09
C ASN A 216 41.43 3.33 30.68
N VAL A 217 41.40 4.18 29.63
CA VAL A 217 42.26 4.18 28.41
C VAL A 217 41.69 5.11 27.29
N ASP A 218 42.61 5.70 26.53
CA ASP A 218 42.56 6.77 25.50
C ASP A 218 41.74 6.57 24.20
N ASP A 219 40.61 5.86 24.18
CA ASP A 219 39.80 5.65 22.95
C ASP A 219 38.53 6.55 22.94
N PRO A 220 38.16 7.24 21.83
CA PRO A 220 36.92 8.01 21.72
C PRO A 220 35.64 7.20 22.05
N GLN A 221 35.04 7.51 23.20
CA GLN A 221 33.89 6.79 23.76
C GLN A 221 32.58 7.07 22.99
N ARG A 222 31.80 6.02 22.69
CA ARG A 222 30.40 6.12 22.22
C ARG A 222 29.45 5.98 23.42
N LEU A 223 28.43 6.84 23.51
CA LEU A 223 27.40 6.84 24.55
C LEU A 223 26.05 6.39 23.98
N PHE A 224 25.40 5.46 24.68
CA PHE A 224 24.08 4.94 24.33
C PHE A 224 23.11 5.23 25.47
N LEU A 225 21.97 5.83 25.15
CA LEU A 225 20.97 6.22 26.13
C LEU A 225 19.89 5.15 26.18
N GLN A 226 19.76 4.49 27.33
CA GLN A 226 18.80 3.41 27.51
C GLN A 226 17.85 3.62 28.71
N LYS A 227 16.59 3.21 28.59
CA LYS A 227 15.54 3.25 29.61
C LYS A 227 16.01 2.48 30.86
N GLY A 228 15.80 3.09 32.03
CA GLY A 228 16.23 2.52 33.33
C GLY A 228 17.63 2.95 33.79
N GLN A 229 18.42 3.63 32.94
CA GLN A 229 19.66 4.28 33.37
C GLN A 229 19.36 5.66 33.96
N SER A 230 19.91 5.95 35.15
CA SER A 230 19.83 7.33 35.70
C SER A 230 20.79 8.26 34.95
N SER A 231 20.34 9.48 34.61
CA SER A 231 21.14 10.51 33.93
C SER A 231 22.49 10.77 34.63
N ASP A 232 22.52 10.65 35.97
CA ASP A 232 23.71 10.83 36.81
C ASP A 232 24.67 9.64 36.79
N GLN A 233 24.23 8.42 36.45
CA GLN A 233 25.11 7.26 36.33
C GLN A 233 25.87 7.23 35.00
N ASN A 234 25.28 7.75 33.91
CA ASN A 234 25.88 7.73 32.57
C ASN A 234 27.03 8.73 32.35
N THR A 235 27.21 9.69 33.26
CA THR A 235 28.19 10.79 33.14
C THR A 235 29.13 10.89 34.36
N ARG A 236 28.99 10.00 35.34
CA ARG A 236 29.82 9.99 36.56
C ARG A 236 31.23 9.46 36.27
N GLY A 237 32.21 10.36 36.31
CA GLY A 237 33.64 10.02 36.20
C GLY A 237 34.24 10.10 34.80
N THR A 238 33.46 10.50 33.79
CA THR A 238 33.92 10.78 32.43
C THR A 238 34.09 12.28 32.22
N ASN A 239 35.03 12.72 31.35
CA ASN A 239 35.12 14.13 30.91
C ASN A 239 33.89 14.61 30.09
N ASN A 240 32.83 13.79 30.01
CA ASN A 240 31.59 14.02 29.25
C ASN A 240 31.81 14.38 27.78
N ALA A 241 32.92 13.88 27.21
CA ALA A 241 33.28 14.02 25.81
C ALA A 241 33.11 12.66 25.12
N PHE A 242 32.12 12.56 24.24
CA PHE A 242 31.80 11.34 23.49
C PHE A 242 31.96 11.58 21.99
N LEU A 243 32.47 10.62 21.23
CA LEU A 243 32.50 10.68 19.77
C LEU A 243 31.08 10.64 19.20
N SER A 244 30.24 9.77 19.76
CA SER A 244 28.87 9.55 19.31
C SER A 244 27.94 9.43 20.50
N VAL A 245 26.77 10.06 20.41
CA VAL A 245 25.67 9.92 21.36
C VAL A 245 24.45 9.39 20.61
N PHE A 246 23.90 8.27 21.06
CA PHE A 246 22.80 7.60 20.38
C PHE A 246 21.69 7.22 21.36
N ASN A 247 20.46 7.67 21.11
CA ASN A 247 19.29 7.32 21.89
C ASN A 247 18.68 6.00 21.41
N LEU A 248 18.68 4.97 22.27
CA LEU A 248 18.12 3.65 21.94
C LEU A 248 16.63 3.58 22.28
N ASP A 249 16.21 4.07 23.43
CA ASP A 249 14.83 3.95 23.90
C ASP A 249 14.45 4.92 25.05
N MET A 250 15.20 6.01 25.24
CA MET A 250 14.82 7.05 26.20
C MET A 250 13.70 7.93 25.63
N GLU A 251 12.58 7.96 26.35
CA GLU A 251 11.43 8.83 26.06
C GLU A 251 11.68 10.28 26.52
N TYR A 252 12.39 10.45 27.63
CA TYR A 252 12.68 11.73 28.24
C TYR A 252 14.19 11.95 28.29
N VAL A 253 14.74 12.58 27.26
CA VAL A 253 16.19 12.71 27.09
C VAL A 253 16.71 13.83 28.00
N LYS A 254 17.46 13.43 29.04
CA LYS A 254 18.25 14.32 29.90
C LYS A 254 19.70 13.86 29.91
N ILE A 255 20.57 14.63 29.26
CA ILE A 255 22.00 14.32 29.18
C ILE A 255 22.85 15.58 29.38
N HIS A 256 24.05 15.40 29.94
CA HIS A 256 25.04 16.46 30.04
C HIS A 256 26.19 16.18 29.06
N ILE A 257 26.16 16.82 27.90
CA ILE A 257 27.26 16.79 26.93
C ILE A 257 28.17 17.98 27.21
N ALA A 258 29.44 17.73 27.54
CA ALA A 258 30.42 18.81 27.66
C ALA A 258 30.70 19.41 26.27
N LYS A 259 31.16 20.67 26.23
CA LYS A 259 31.67 21.27 24.99
C LYS A 259 32.85 20.44 24.48
N SER A 260 32.57 19.52 23.59
CA SER A 260 33.50 18.49 23.15
C SER A 260 33.96 18.78 21.73
N ARG A 261 35.28 18.68 21.51
CA ARG A 261 35.87 18.73 20.17
C ARG A 261 35.86 17.37 19.47
N ILE A 262 35.50 16.29 20.16
CA ILE A 262 35.51 14.95 19.55
C ILE A 262 34.13 14.51 19.07
N THR A 263 33.05 15.14 19.52
CA THR A 263 31.68 14.74 19.17
C THR A 263 31.39 15.00 17.71
N ARG A 264 31.10 13.91 16.98
CA ARG A 264 30.76 13.91 15.56
C ARG A 264 29.32 13.47 15.30
N VAL A 265 28.73 12.67 16.18
CA VAL A 265 27.37 12.13 15.99
C VAL A 265 26.50 12.36 17.20
N VAL A 266 25.31 12.93 16.99
CA VAL A 266 24.25 13.04 17.99
C VAL A 266 22.94 12.62 17.35
N GLN A 267 22.50 11.40 17.67
CA GLN A 267 21.22 10.83 17.25
C GLN A 267 20.30 10.71 18.47
N LEU A 268 19.49 11.74 18.73
CA LEU A 268 18.55 11.76 19.85
C LEU A 268 17.14 11.31 19.43
N GLY A 269 16.86 11.38 18.13
CA GLY A 269 15.56 11.13 17.56
C GLY A 269 15.22 9.64 17.43
N ARG A 270 13.99 9.40 16.99
CA ARG A 270 13.40 8.07 16.85
C ARG A 270 14.03 7.30 15.69
N TRP A 271 14.77 6.25 16.02
CA TRP A 271 15.28 5.28 15.05
C TRP A 271 14.27 4.16 14.77
N LYS A 272 13.50 3.74 15.78
CA LYS A 272 12.45 2.72 15.66
C LYS A 272 11.40 3.10 14.63
N ARG A 273 10.77 2.08 14.06
CA ARG A 273 9.69 2.25 13.08
C ARG A 273 8.40 2.75 13.73
N SER A 274 8.06 2.19 14.89
CA SER A 274 6.81 2.47 15.61
C SER A 274 6.70 3.93 15.99
N ARG A 275 5.55 4.55 15.69
CA ARG A 275 5.24 5.93 16.11
C ARG A 275 4.83 6.04 17.58
N LYS A 276 4.61 4.92 18.27
CA LYS A 276 4.22 4.87 19.68
C LYS A 276 5.33 5.35 20.62
N HIS A 277 6.58 5.36 20.17
CA HIS A 277 7.69 5.85 20.96
C HIS A 277 7.77 7.37 20.83
N HIS A 278 7.38 8.04 21.92
CA HIS A 278 7.41 9.49 22.09
C HIS A 278 8.76 9.91 22.65
N ILE A 279 9.33 11.01 22.15
CA ILE A 279 10.61 11.54 22.62
C ILE A 279 10.47 13.03 22.91
N GLU A 280 10.86 13.41 24.12
CA GLU A 280 10.91 14.79 24.63
C GLU A 280 12.31 15.09 25.16
N LEU A 281 12.74 16.34 24.98
CA LEU A 281 13.94 16.86 25.65
C LEU A 281 13.52 17.46 26.99
N VAL A 282 14.04 16.94 28.09
CA VAL A 282 13.72 17.45 29.44
C VAL A 282 14.71 18.53 29.83
N GLY A 283 14.19 19.72 30.15
CA GLY A 283 14.99 20.91 30.45
C GLY A 283 15.12 21.82 29.22
N ASP A 284 14.32 22.87 29.23
CA ASP A 284 14.19 23.96 28.24
C ASP A 284 15.49 24.29 27.49
N ASN A 285 15.52 24.11 26.15
CA ASN A 285 16.50 24.55 25.12
C ASN A 285 18.02 24.44 25.40
N ASP A 286 18.46 24.12 26.62
CA ASP A 286 19.84 24.15 27.10
C ASP A 286 20.62 22.95 26.59
N LEU A 287 19.95 21.79 26.50
CA LEU A 287 20.54 20.61 25.86
C LEU A 287 20.85 20.87 24.38
N LEU A 288 19.91 21.45 23.64
CA LEU A 288 20.13 21.77 22.22
C LEU A 288 21.28 22.78 22.07
N LYS A 289 21.32 23.84 22.89
CA LYS A 289 22.45 24.79 22.92
C LYS A 289 23.80 24.10 23.16
N LYS A 290 23.87 23.09 24.05
CA LYS A 290 25.09 22.33 24.31
C LYS A 290 25.50 21.43 23.13
N VAL A 291 24.54 20.74 22.52
CA VAL A 291 24.78 19.95 21.30
C VAL A 291 25.32 20.84 20.18
N LEU A 292 24.70 22.01 19.98
CA LEU A 292 25.12 22.99 18.97
C LEU A 292 26.47 23.66 19.28
N ALA A 293 27.03 23.49 20.50
CA ALA A 293 28.38 23.94 20.82
C ALA A 293 29.48 22.94 20.39
N CYS A 294 29.11 21.74 19.94
CA CYS A 294 30.05 20.70 19.47
C CYS A 294 30.47 20.97 18.01
N LYS A 295 31.50 21.81 17.80
CA LYS A 295 31.89 22.31 16.47
C LYS A 295 32.26 21.26 15.41
N ASN A 296 32.64 20.06 15.83
CA ASN A 296 33.00 18.95 14.93
C ASN A 296 31.83 18.00 14.64
N LEU A 297 30.60 18.39 14.99
CA LEU A 297 29.40 17.60 14.74
C LEU A 297 29.17 17.46 13.23
N ARG A 298 29.04 16.23 12.76
CA ARG A 298 28.81 15.85 11.36
C ARG A 298 27.40 15.30 11.12
N TYR A 299 26.80 14.67 12.14
CA TYR A 299 25.44 14.13 12.06
C TYR A 299 24.62 14.54 13.29
N LEU A 300 23.53 15.27 13.04
CA LEU A 300 22.51 15.60 14.03
C LEU A 300 21.15 15.07 13.58
N SER A 301 20.50 14.28 14.43
CA SER A 301 19.12 13.85 14.19
C SER A 301 18.27 14.05 15.43
N LEU A 302 17.20 14.82 15.24
CA LEU A 302 16.16 15.14 16.21
C LEU A 302 14.82 14.57 15.77
N ARG A 303 14.85 13.57 14.87
CA ARG A 303 13.68 13.00 14.23
C ARG A 303 12.60 12.61 15.24
N GLY A 304 11.39 13.12 15.07
CA GLY A 304 10.25 12.76 15.91
C GLY A 304 10.31 13.30 17.35
N ILE A 305 11.24 14.20 17.66
CA ILE A 305 11.28 14.86 18.96
C ILE A 305 10.21 15.95 18.99
N SER A 306 9.41 15.94 20.04
CA SER A 306 8.36 16.93 20.28
C SER A 306 8.89 18.13 21.07
N LEU A 307 8.10 19.22 21.14
CA LEU A 307 8.41 20.46 21.88
C LEU A 307 9.60 21.28 21.36
N ILE A 308 10.18 20.92 20.21
CA ILE A 308 11.17 21.77 19.53
C ILE A 308 10.43 22.76 18.63
N GLU A 309 10.20 23.97 19.13
CA GLU A 309 9.50 25.04 18.39
C GLU A 309 10.40 25.73 17.36
N SER A 310 11.69 25.92 17.67
CA SER A 310 12.66 26.52 16.77
C SER A 310 14.06 25.94 16.96
N ILE A 311 14.86 25.94 15.89
CA ILE A 311 16.28 25.61 15.97
C ILE A 311 17.08 26.91 16.26
N PRO A 312 17.97 26.94 17.27
CA PRO A 312 18.76 28.13 17.58
C PRO A 312 19.74 28.53 16.48
N GLU A 313 20.04 29.84 16.35
CA GLU A 313 21.04 30.40 15.43
C GLU A 313 22.46 29.83 15.61
N ALA A 314 22.73 29.21 16.76
CA ALA A 314 23.99 28.49 17.00
C ALA A 314 24.22 27.34 16.00
N ILE A 315 23.18 26.85 15.31
CA ILE A 315 23.31 25.79 14.30
C ILE A 315 24.32 26.16 13.22
N GLY A 316 24.36 27.42 12.76
CA GLY A 316 25.29 27.86 11.72
C GLY A 316 26.77 27.81 12.13
N THR A 317 27.08 27.58 13.41
CA THR A 317 28.46 27.38 13.87
C THR A 317 29.01 25.99 13.59
N LEU A 318 28.16 25.04 13.20
CA LEU A 318 28.52 23.64 12.92
C LEU A 318 29.06 23.47 11.49
N ALA A 319 30.24 24.03 11.22
CA ALA A 319 30.85 24.02 9.89
C ALA A 319 31.11 22.62 9.30
N GLU A 320 31.17 21.58 10.15
CA GLU A 320 31.39 20.18 9.75
C GLU A 320 30.10 19.39 9.51
N LEU A 321 28.92 19.97 9.71
CA LEU A 321 27.66 19.24 9.64
C LEU A 321 27.36 18.74 8.21
N LEU A 322 27.21 17.42 8.05
CA LEU A 322 26.89 16.74 6.80
C LEU A 322 25.41 16.37 6.72
N VAL A 323 24.82 15.98 7.85
CA VAL A 323 23.44 15.47 7.93
C VAL A 323 22.68 16.16 9.05
N LEU A 324 21.56 16.77 8.71
CA LEU A 324 20.57 17.31 9.63
C LEU A 324 19.19 16.66 9.38
N ASP A 325 18.75 15.81 10.30
CA ASP A 325 17.45 15.11 10.21
C ASP A 325 16.49 15.63 11.29
N LEU A 326 15.54 16.47 10.85
CA LEU A 326 14.49 17.06 11.67
C LEU A 326 13.12 16.46 11.32
N ARG A 327 13.08 15.31 10.62
CA ARG A 327 11.82 14.71 10.17
C ARG A 327 10.87 14.51 11.35
N ALA A 328 9.60 14.84 11.16
CA ALA A 328 8.55 14.67 12.16
C ALA A 328 8.79 15.44 13.48
N CYS A 329 9.54 16.53 13.46
CA CYS A 329 9.51 17.52 14.53
C CYS A 329 8.21 18.33 14.41
N HIS A 330 7.10 17.77 14.91
CA HIS A 330 5.75 18.28 14.67
C HIS A 330 5.51 19.70 15.17
N ASN A 331 6.25 20.13 16.21
CA ASN A 331 6.13 21.45 16.81
C ASN A 331 7.05 22.50 16.15
N LEU A 332 7.87 22.12 15.16
CA LEU A 332 8.86 23.03 14.57
C LEU A 332 8.17 24.08 13.68
N GLU A 333 8.21 25.33 14.12
CA GLU A 333 7.59 26.48 13.45
C GLU A 333 8.56 27.26 12.57
N LYS A 334 9.83 27.35 12.98
CA LYS A 334 10.84 28.21 12.33
C LYS A 334 12.21 27.56 12.25
N LEU A 335 12.89 27.83 11.13
CA LEU A 335 14.31 27.55 10.93
C LEU A 335 15.11 28.86 10.96
N PRO A 336 16.32 28.87 11.56
CA PRO A 336 17.18 30.04 11.65
C PRO A 336 17.84 30.36 10.31
N GLY A 337 18.16 31.63 10.05
CA GLY A 337 18.86 32.06 8.82
C GLY A 337 20.30 31.56 8.75
N SER A 338 20.96 31.40 9.89
CA SER A 338 22.32 30.82 9.98
C SER A 338 22.44 29.40 9.43
N ILE A 339 21.33 28.70 9.15
CA ILE A 339 21.36 27.39 8.48
C ILE A 339 22.14 27.42 7.16
N GLY A 340 22.13 28.55 6.42
CA GLY A 340 22.91 28.69 5.19
C GLY A 340 24.43 28.71 5.38
N SER A 341 24.92 28.86 6.63
CA SER A 341 26.35 28.76 6.94
C SER A 341 26.86 27.32 6.96
N LEU A 342 25.98 26.31 6.85
CA LEU A 342 26.32 24.89 6.85
C LEU A 342 26.84 24.43 5.47
N LEU A 343 27.98 24.96 5.04
CA LEU A 343 28.50 24.79 3.67
C LEU A 343 28.86 23.34 3.30
N LYS A 344 28.98 22.43 4.27
CA LYS A 344 29.21 20.99 4.07
C LYS A 344 27.93 20.14 4.12
N LEU A 345 26.77 20.73 4.38
CA LEU A 345 25.52 19.98 4.55
C LEU A 345 25.11 19.30 3.25
N GLU A 346 25.03 17.96 3.27
CA GLU A 346 24.63 17.14 2.13
C GLU A 346 23.16 16.69 2.23
N TYR A 347 22.63 16.59 3.46
CA TYR A 347 21.30 16.05 3.73
C TYR A 347 20.52 16.91 4.73
N LEU A 348 19.35 17.41 4.31
CA LEU A 348 18.38 18.10 5.15
C LEU A 348 17.00 17.47 4.99
N ASP A 349 16.41 16.95 6.08
CA ASP A 349 15.06 16.37 6.08
C ASP A 349 14.16 17.12 7.06
N LEU A 350 13.20 17.86 6.50
CA LEU A 350 12.14 18.60 7.17
C LEU A 350 10.77 17.96 6.89
N SER A 351 10.74 16.72 6.37
CA SER A 351 9.47 16.04 6.10
C SER A 351 8.69 15.89 7.40
N GLU A 352 7.38 16.00 7.33
CA GLU A 352 6.50 15.86 8.52
C GLU A 352 6.68 16.96 9.60
N CYS A 353 7.31 18.10 9.26
CA CYS A 353 7.31 19.32 10.08
C CYS A 353 6.17 20.24 9.63
N PHE A 354 5.00 20.05 10.21
CA PHE A 354 3.76 20.58 9.64
C PHE A 354 3.39 21.99 10.07
N LEU A 355 4.00 22.47 11.15
CA LEU A 355 3.88 23.84 11.63
C LEU A 355 4.82 24.83 10.95
N LEU A 356 5.78 24.33 10.16
CA LEU A 356 6.69 25.18 9.43
C LEU A 356 5.91 25.93 8.35
N GLU A 357 5.98 27.26 8.34
CA GLU A 357 5.25 28.11 7.38
C GLU A 357 6.10 28.57 6.19
N GLU A 358 7.40 28.78 6.41
CA GLU A 358 8.31 29.37 5.43
C GLU A 358 9.70 28.72 5.47
N MET A 359 10.42 28.85 4.36
CA MET A 359 11.82 28.40 4.23
C MET A 359 12.74 29.63 4.30
N PRO A 360 13.76 29.67 5.18
CA PRO A 360 14.71 30.79 5.22
C PRO A 360 15.51 30.87 3.91
N LYS A 361 15.71 32.10 3.40
CA LYS A 361 16.34 32.37 2.10
C LYS A 361 17.70 31.69 1.95
N GLU A 362 18.42 31.63 3.04
CA GLU A 362 19.77 31.13 3.19
C GLU A 362 19.89 29.63 2.91
N ILE A 363 18.79 28.86 2.87
CA ILE A 363 18.79 27.48 2.37
C ILE A 363 19.36 27.39 0.94
N GLY A 364 19.17 28.43 0.13
CA GLY A 364 19.77 28.51 -1.21
C GLY A 364 21.30 28.49 -1.19
N GLU A 365 21.95 28.95 -0.11
CA GLU A 365 23.42 29.02 -0.01
C GLU A 365 24.09 27.65 0.26
N LEU A 366 23.30 26.60 0.49
CA LEU A 366 23.78 25.25 0.79
C LEU A 366 24.32 24.54 -0.47
N SER A 367 25.48 24.98 -0.94
CA SER A 367 26.08 24.53 -2.22
C SER A 367 26.39 23.02 -2.30
N LYS A 368 26.59 22.33 -1.15
CA LYS A 368 26.83 20.88 -1.09
C LYS A 368 25.57 20.03 -0.88
N LEU A 369 24.39 20.67 -0.76
CA LEU A 369 23.15 19.97 -0.48
C LEU A 369 22.76 19.03 -1.63
N GLN A 370 22.62 17.74 -1.33
CA GLN A 370 22.24 16.71 -2.29
C GLN A 370 20.80 16.24 -2.09
N VAL A 371 20.31 16.26 -0.84
CA VAL A 371 18.96 15.83 -0.50
C VAL A 371 18.29 16.88 0.37
N LEU A 372 17.20 17.45 -0.15
CA LEU A 372 16.31 18.33 0.58
C LEU A 372 14.90 17.72 0.59
N LYS A 373 14.29 17.63 1.77
CA LYS A 373 12.91 17.17 1.87
C LYS A 373 12.08 18.01 2.80
N GLY A 374 10.77 18.07 2.52
CA GLY A 374 9.84 18.91 3.27
C GLY A 374 9.99 20.37 2.88
N PHE A 375 10.48 20.67 1.67
CA PHE A 375 10.57 22.03 1.16
C PHE A 375 9.15 22.57 0.92
N LEU A 376 8.88 23.75 1.47
CA LEU A 376 7.58 24.40 1.39
C LEU A 376 7.62 25.47 0.31
N VAL A 377 6.71 25.36 -0.64
CA VAL A 377 6.49 26.40 -1.65
C VAL A 377 5.46 27.37 -1.06
N GLY A 378 5.93 28.57 -0.68
CA GLY A 378 5.16 29.58 0.04
C GLY A 378 4.66 30.72 -0.85
N SER A 379 3.53 31.34 -0.47
CA SER A 379 3.00 32.51 -1.20
C SER A 379 3.79 33.79 -0.87
N SER A 380 4.02 34.65 -1.87
CA SER A 380 4.83 35.89 -1.81
C SER A 380 4.25 37.03 -0.94
N ARG A 381 3.38 36.77 0.03
CA ARG A 381 2.50 37.79 0.64
C ARG A 381 2.97 38.43 1.94
N LYS A 382 4.09 38.00 2.52
CA LYS A 382 4.69 38.62 3.73
C LYS A 382 5.94 39.44 3.36
N LYS A 383 6.33 40.40 4.21
CA LYS A 383 7.60 41.16 4.13
C LYS A 383 8.88 40.29 4.25
N SER A 384 8.74 38.98 4.41
CA SER A 384 9.84 38.01 4.45
C SER A 384 10.21 37.63 3.01
N SER A 385 11.50 37.47 2.71
CA SER A 385 11.99 36.95 1.44
C SER A 385 12.36 35.47 1.59
N PRO A 386 11.39 34.54 1.57
CA PRO A 386 11.68 33.11 1.77
C PRO A 386 12.50 32.54 0.62
N CYS A 387 13.15 31.41 0.84
CA CYS A 387 13.82 30.64 -0.20
C CYS A 387 12.78 30.11 -1.20
N ARG A 388 12.99 30.39 -2.49
CA ARG A 388 12.15 29.94 -3.60
C ARG A 388 12.82 28.82 -4.39
N LEU A 389 12.04 28.15 -5.23
CA LEU A 389 12.59 27.14 -6.15
C LEU A 389 13.66 27.72 -7.10
N ALA A 390 13.57 29.01 -7.47
CA ALA A 390 14.60 29.69 -8.25
C ALA A 390 15.95 29.78 -7.53
N ASP A 391 15.93 30.00 -6.20
CA ASP A 391 17.15 30.07 -5.39
C ASP A 391 17.82 28.69 -5.34
N LEU A 392 17.03 27.62 -5.15
CA LEU A 392 17.53 26.24 -5.20
C LEU A 392 18.11 25.90 -6.56
N ALA A 393 17.42 26.25 -7.64
CA ALA A 393 17.85 25.94 -9.00
C ALA A 393 19.18 26.63 -9.37
N THR A 394 19.41 27.84 -8.88
CA THR A 394 20.61 28.63 -9.20
C THR A 394 21.80 28.31 -8.31
N LYS A 395 21.57 28.10 -7.00
CA LYS A 395 22.63 28.01 -6.00
C LYS A 395 22.87 26.61 -5.43
N ALA A 396 21.85 25.76 -5.34
CA ALA A 396 21.95 24.39 -4.83
C ALA A 396 22.21 23.37 -5.96
N GLN A 397 23.31 23.55 -6.70
CA GLN A 397 23.57 22.81 -7.95
C GLN A 397 23.77 21.30 -7.77
N ASN A 398 24.11 20.83 -6.57
CA ASN A 398 24.32 19.41 -6.27
C ASN A 398 23.04 18.66 -5.86
N LEU A 399 21.88 19.34 -5.88
CA LEU A 399 20.62 18.78 -5.39
C LEU A 399 20.12 17.65 -6.31
N ARG A 400 20.23 16.40 -5.83
CA ARG A 400 19.78 15.18 -6.53
C ARG A 400 18.38 14.73 -6.13
N LYS A 401 17.92 15.11 -4.94
CA LYS A 401 16.60 14.73 -4.45
C LYS A 401 15.89 15.86 -3.75
N LEU A 402 14.67 16.12 -4.18
CA LEU A 402 13.79 17.17 -3.64
C LEU A 402 12.41 16.60 -3.31
N ASN A 403 11.90 16.90 -2.11
CA ASN A 403 10.51 16.67 -1.74
C ASN A 403 9.84 18.00 -1.40
N ILE A 404 8.83 18.36 -2.19
CA ILE A 404 8.09 19.62 -2.16
C ILE A 404 6.71 19.38 -1.57
N THR A 405 6.27 20.32 -0.75
CA THR A 405 4.92 20.40 -0.23
C THR A 405 4.33 21.77 -0.57
N THR A 406 3.17 21.80 -1.23
CA THR A 406 2.48 23.06 -1.53
C THR A 406 1.69 23.52 -0.30
N GLY A 407 1.73 24.82 0.02
CA GLY A 407 1.15 25.38 1.24
C GLY A 407 -0.39 25.26 1.34
N ARG A 408 -0.92 25.42 2.57
CA ARG A 408 -2.36 25.33 2.91
C ARG A 408 -3.20 26.51 2.40
N GLN A 409 -2.62 27.70 2.29
CA GLN A 409 -3.30 28.89 1.78
C GLN A 409 -3.27 28.85 0.27
N SER A 410 -4.33 28.29 -0.31
CA SER A 410 -4.70 28.45 -1.71
C SER A 410 -4.48 29.89 -2.12
N LEU A 411 -3.48 30.13 -2.95
CA LEU A 411 -3.40 31.18 -3.95
C LEU A 411 -2.09 30.92 -4.67
N VAL A 412 -2.24 30.36 -5.88
CA VAL A 412 -1.28 30.46 -6.98
C VAL A 412 0.15 30.23 -6.49
N CYS A 413 0.65 28.99 -6.55
CA CYS A 413 2.04 28.89 -6.98
C CYS A 413 2.07 29.73 -8.24
N ASP A 414 2.67 30.93 -8.24
CA ASP A 414 2.86 31.71 -9.46
C ASP A 414 3.28 30.67 -10.49
N GLU A 415 2.58 30.54 -11.63
CA GLU A 415 2.84 29.43 -12.57
C GLU A 415 4.35 29.33 -12.90
N ASP A 416 5.06 30.45 -12.73
CA ASP A 416 6.50 30.64 -12.73
C ASP A 416 7.33 29.80 -11.73
N GLU A 417 6.85 29.46 -10.52
CA GLU A 417 7.70 28.87 -9.47
C GLU A 417 7.96 27.38 -9.69
N LEU A 418 6.93 26.58 -9.97
CA LEU A 418 7.11 25.17 -10.33
C LEU A 418 7.84 25.02 -11.68
N CYS A 419 7.72 26.00 -12.57
CA CYS A 419 8.49 26.06 -13.81
C CYS A 419 10.01 26.15 -13.57
N GLN A 420 10.45 26.63 -12.40
CA GLN A 420 11.88 26.66 -12.06
C GLN A 420 12.48 25.26 -11.86
N LEU A 421 11.65 24.23 -11.65
CA LEU A 421 12.15 22.85 -11.51
C LEU A 421 12.91 22.36 -12.75
N ALA A 422 12.53 22.84 -13.94
CA ALA A 422 13.24 22.54 -15.18
C ALA A 422 14.71 23.00 -15.16
N LYS A 423 15.05 24.00 -14.33
CA LYS A 423 16.42 24.53 -14.18
C LYS A 423 17.28 23.70 -13.23
N CYS A 424 16.71 22.77 -12.46
CA CYS A 424 17.43 21.89 -11.54
C CYS A 424 18.14 20.74 -12.28
N GLN A 425 19.29 21.02 -12.90
CA GLN A 425 19.94 20.10 -13.86
C GLN A 425 20.38 18.74 -13.29
N HIS A 426 20.63 18.62 -11.99
CA HIS A 426 21.09 17.37 -11.36
C HIS A 426 20.00 16.62 -10.57
N LEU A 427 18.75 17.07 -10.66
CA LEU A 427 17.66 16.51 -9.87
C LEU A 427 17.18 15.15 -10.42
N GLU A 428 17.51 14.06 -9.74
CA GLU A 428 17.18 12.69 -10.15
C GLU A 428 15.85 12.17 -9.57
N SER A 429 15.42 12.70 -8.41
CA SER A 429 14.22 12.25 -7.70
C SER A 429 13.42 13.42 -7.15
N LEU A 430 12.18 13.53 -7.61
CA LEU A 430 11.25 14.57 -7.19
C LEU A 430 10.00 13.95 -6.56
N THR A 431 9.58 14.52 -5.43
CA THR A 431 8.30 14.23 -4.79
C THR A 431 7.53 15.53 -4.65
N ILE A 432 6.25 15.55 -5.03
CA ILE A 432 5.37 16.71 -4.86
C ILE A 432 4.13 16.27 -4.09
N THR A 433 3.84 16.97 -3.00
CA THR A 433 2.65 16.73 -2.16
C THR A 433 1.74 17.96 -2.16
N TRP A 434 0.50 17.79 -2.61
CA TRP A 434 -0.49 18.86 -2.59
C TRP A 434 -1.35 18.86 -1.30
N ILE A 435 -1.34 19.96 -0.54
CA ILE A 435 -2.08 20.08 0.73
C ILE A 435 -3.36 20.94 0.61
N GLY A 436 -3.55 21.72 -0.45
CA GLY A 436 -4.77 22.51 -0.72
C GLY A 436 -5.55 22.07 -1.96
N GLU A 437 -6.66 22.76 -2.26
CA GLU A 437 -7.29 22.70 -3.59
C GLU A 437 -6.57 23.69 -4.51
N ALA A 438 -6.15 23.24 -5.70
CA ALA A 438 -5.54 24.12 -6.69
C ALA A 438 -6.64 24.85 -7.46
N SER A 439 -6.46 26.15 -7.68
CA SER A 439 -7.37 26.99 -8.49
C SER A 439 -7.16 26.81 -10.00
N THR A 440 -5.98 26.34 -10.42
CA THR A 440 -5.57 26.14 -11.81
C THR A 440 -4.91 24.78 -12.00
N GLU A 441 -4.90 24.27 -13.23
CA GLU A 441 -4.27 22.98 -13.56
C GLU A 441 -2.74 23.12 -13.59
N PRO A 442 -1.99 22.38 -12.76
CA PRO A 442 -0.56 22.62 -12.60
C PRO A 442 0.27 21.93 -13.69
N TYR A 443 0.73 22.66 -14.71
CA TYR A 443 1.71 22.14 -15.65
C TYR A 443 3.13 22.14 -15.04
N LEU A 444 3.84 21.01 -15.14
CA LEU A 444 5.16 20.79 -14.54
C LEU A 444 6.22 20.48 -15.63
N PRO A 445 7.05 21.46 -16.01
CA PRO A 445 8.22 21.17 -16.84
C PRO A 445 9.29 20.47 -15.98
N LEU A 446 9.55 19.20 -16.29
CA LEU A 446 10.47 18.36 -15.52
C LEU A 446 11.93 18.61 -15.94
N PRO A 447 12.90 18.56 -15.00
CA PRO A 447 14.31 18.60 -15.35
C PRO A 447 14.74 17.34 -16.12
N SER A 448 15.67 17.51 -17.06
CA SER A 448 16.10 16.45 -17.99
C SER A 448 16.80 15.26 -17.30
N SER A 449 17.33 15.41 -16.10
CA SER A 449 17.96 14.34 -15.31
C SER A 449 16.97 13.54 -14.45
N LEU A 450 15.68 13.90 -14.44
CA LEU A 450 14.70 13.34 -13.52
C LEU A 450 14.34 11.88 -13.87
N THR A 451 14.85 10.93 -13.09
CA THR A 451 14.57 9.49 -13.28
C THR A 451 13.36 9.00 -12.49
N LYS A 452 12.96 9.73 -11.44
CA LYS A 452 11.85 9.37 -10.56
C LYS A 452 10.98 10.57 -10.20
N LEU A 453 9.67 10.40 -10.40
CA LEU A 453 8.63 11.33 -9.99
C LEU A 453 7.62 10.64 -9.08
N ASP A 454 7.25 11.30 -7.98
CA ASP A 454 6.28 10.83 -6.99
C ASP A 454 5.25 11.93 -6.72
N LEU A 455 4.06 11.76 -7.29
CA LEU A 455 2.94 12.69 -7.23
C LEU A 455 1.99 12.24 -6.12
N ARG A 456 1.79 13.09 -5.12
CA ARG A 456 0.92 12.79 -3.97
C ARG A 456 -0.22 13.79 -3.91
N ARG A 457 -1.44 13.29 -4.09
CA ARG A 457 -2.69 14.05 -4.01
C ARG A 457 -2.85 15.10 -5.11
N ALA A 458 -2.48 14.73 -6.33
CA ALA A 458 -2.62 15.60 -7.49
C ALA A 458 -4.05 16.20 -7.59
N PRO A 459 -4.19 17.52 -7.83
CA PRO A 459 -5.48 18.20 -7.78
C PRO A 459 -6.27 18.17 -9.09
N THR A 460 -5.75 17.54 -10.15
CA THR A 460 -6.40 17.45 -11.47
C THR A 460 -6.93 16.04 -11.76
N ALA A 461 -7.85 15.95 -12.71
CA ALA A 461 -8.45 14.71 -13.20
C ALA A 461 -7.58 13.96 -14.23
N SER A 462 -6.65 14.63 -14.91
CA SER A 462 -5.80 14.03 -15.96
C SER A 462 -4.32 14.17 -15.64
N LEU A 463 -3.55 13.10 -15.90
CA LEU A 463 -2.10 13.11 -15.68
C LEU A 463 -1.41 14.05 -16.68
N LEU A 464 -1.94 14.16 -17.90
CA LEU A 464 -1.38 15.02 -18.95
C LEU A 464 -1.47 16.51 -18.62
N ASN A 465 -2.42 16.89 -17.76
CA ASN A 465 -2.53 18.27 -17.27
C ASN A 465 -1.40 18.61 -16.28
N ILE A 466 -0.70 17.58 -15.79
CA ILE A 466 0.45 17.70 -14.91
C ILE A 466 1.75 17.62 -15.71
N ILE A 467 1.92 16.53 -16.46
CA ILE A 467 3.16 16.17 -17.13
C ILE A 467 2.89 15.56 -18.49
N HIS A 468 3.69 15.94 -19.49
CA HIS A 468 3.59 15.41 -20.83
C HIS A 468 4.71 14.38 -21.09
N PRO A 469 4.47 13.27 -21.83
CA PRO A 469 5.51 12.28 -22.13
C PRO A 469 6.70 12.89 -22.89
N SER A 470 6.46 13.85 -23.78
CA SER A 470 7.53 14.53 -24.56
C SER A 470 8.53 15.29 -23.70
N THR A 471 8.12 15.79 -22.53
CA THR A 471 8.99 16.51 -21.58
C THR A 471 9.57 15.60 -20.49
N SER A 472 9.22 14.31 -20.50
CA SER A 472 9.53 13.33 -19.44
C SER A 472 10.43 12.18 -19.92
N VAL A 473 11.29 12.41 -20.92
CA VAL A 473 12.01 11.36 -21.66
C VAL A 473 12.93 10.48 -20.78
N SER A 474 13.52 11.06 -19.74
CA SER A 474 14.41 10.36 -18.80
C SER A 474 13.68 9.68 -17.65
N LEU A 475 12.36 9.87 -17.52
CA LEU A 475 11.58 9.39 -16.40
C LEU A 475 11.40 7.87 -16.50
N LYS A 476 12.01 7.14 -15.55
CA LYS A 476 11.92 5.67 -15.47
C LYS A 476 10.91 5.18 -14.45
N ARG A 477 10.57 6.00 -13.45
CA ARG A 477 9.71 5.61 -12.33
C ARG A 477 8.68 6.69 -12.02
N LEU A 478 7.40 6.34 -12.13
CA LEU A 478 6.27 7.23 -11.88
C LEU A 478 5.39 6.68 -10.77
N TYR A 479 5.31 7.39 -9.64
CA TYR A 479 4.47 7.01 -8.50
C TYR A 479 3.34 8.02 -8.38
N ILE A 480 2.11 7.55 -8.24
CA ILE A 480 0.90 8.37 -8.14
C ILE A 480 0.09 7.87 -6.93
N ARG A 481 -0.18 8.77 -6.00
CA ARG A 481 -0.73 8.41 -4.68
C ARG A 481 -1.84 9.35 -4.23
N GLY A 482 -3.07 8.85 -4.22
CA GLY A 482 -4.26 9.66 -3.94
C GLY A 482 -4.44 10.83 -4.90
N GLY A 483 -5.47 11.65 -4.65
CA GLY A 483 -5.79 12.82 -5.48
C GLY A 483 -7.10 12.66 -6.23
N LYS A 484 -7.34 13.56 -7.19
CA LYS A 484 -8.57 13.62 -8.00
C LYS A 484 -8.42 12.97 -9.39
N LEU A 485 -7.33 12.24 -9.61
CA LEU A 485 -6.98 11.67 -10.92
C LEU A 485 -8.02 10.63 -11.36
N ARG A 486 -8.56 10.81 -12.57
CA ARG A 486 -9.56 9.94 -13.22
C ARG A 486 -9.03 9.25 -14.47
N THR A 487 -8.06 9.86 -15.16
CA THR A 487 -7.44 9.30 -16.37
C THR A 487 -5.93 9.56 -16.42
N LEU A 488 -5.19 8.68 -17.09
CA LEU A 488 -3.77 8.88 -17.40
C LEU A 488 -3.56 9.67 -18.71
N GLY A 489 -4.62 9.94 -19.47
CA GLY A 489 -4.60 10.59 -20.78
C GLY A 489 -4.34 9.62 -21.93
N GLN A 490 -4.44 10.10 -23.17
CA GLN A 490 -4.33 9.27 -24.39
C GLN A 490 -2.96 9.36 -25.09
N ASP A 491 -2.08 10.27 -24.65
CA ASP A 491 -0.76 10.44 -25.25
C ASP A 491 0.23 9.37 -24.77
N GLY A 492 0.62 8.50 -25.70
CA GLY A 492 1.66 7.49 -25.50
C GLY A 492 3.09 8.07 -25.53
N GLY A 493 4.08 7.17 -25.47
CA GLY A 493 5.50 7.56 -25.57
C GLY A 493 6.21 7.71 -24.21
N TRP A 494 5.62 7.19 -23.14
CA TRP A 494 6.26 7.17 -21.83
C TRP A 494 7.42 6.15 -21.78
N ASN A 495 8.57 6.58 -21.26
CA ASN A 495 9.75 5.73 -21.03
C ASN A 495 9.78 5.11 -19.61
N VAL A 496 8.60 4.99 -18.98
CA VAL A 496 8.47 4.56 -17.59
C VAL A 496 8.51 3.03 -17.50
N GLU A 497 9.43 2.52 -16.71
CA GLU A 497 9.61 1.08 -16.47
C GLU A 497 8.87 0.62 -15.20
N THR A 498 8.63 1.53 -14.25
CA THR A 498 7.96 1.23 -12.98
C THR A 498 6.85 2.23 -12.72
N LEU A 499 5.60 1.75 -12.70
CA LEU A 499 4.43 2.51 -12.29
C LEU A 499 3.97 2.06 -10.91
N ARG A 500 3.61 3.02 -10.04
CA ARG A 500 2.97 2.71 -8.75
C ARG A 500 1.72 3.56 -8.59
N ALA A 501 0.56 2.92 -8.57
CA ALA A 501 -0.73 3.52 -8.33
C ALA A 501 -1.22 3.13 -6.92
N ARG A 502 -1.40 4.11 -6.03
CA ARG A 502 -1.91 3.85 -4.67
C ARG A 502 -3.08 4.77 -4.33
N CYS A 503 -4.16 4.20 -3.77
CA CYS A 503 -5.32 4.96 -3.27
C CYS A 503 -5.97 5.85 -4.35
N LEU A 504 -6.04 5.36 -5.60
CA LEU A 504 -6.64 6.07 -6.74
C LEU A 504 -7.99 5.43 -7.06
N ASN A 505 -9.02 5.83 -6.30
CA ASN A 505 -10.34 5.19 -6.37
C ASN A 505 -11.13 5.58 -7.62
N ASP A 506 -10.88 6.77 -8.17
CA ASP A 506 -11.61 7.30 -9.33
C ASP A 506 -10.89 7.07 -10.66
N LEU A 507 -9.64 6.59 -10.62
CA LEU A 507 -8.82 6.37 -11.82
C LEU A 507 -9.36 5.18 -12.62
N GLU A 508 -9.76 5.45 -13.86
CA GLU A 508 -10.16 4.47 -14.86
C GLU A 508 -9.05 4.37 -15.90
N CYS A 509 -8.56 3.16 -16.13
CA CYS A 509 -7.58 2.88 -17.16
C CYS A 509 -7.57 1.37 -17.42
N GLU A 510 -7.89 0.97 -18.64
CA GLU A 510 -7.85 -0.43 -19.05
C GLU A 510 -6.38 -0.91 -19.16
N TRP A 511 -6.13 -2.21 -19.00
CA TRP A 511 -4.76 -2.72 -19.08
C TRP A 511 -4.14 -2.54 -20.48
N SER A 512 -4.93 -2.72 -21.54
CA SER A 512 -4.51 -2.51 -22.92
C SER A 512 -4.14 -1.04 -23.18
N GLU A 513 -4.96 -0.12 -22.67
CA GLU A 513 -4.70 1.32 -22.70
C GLU A 513 -3.40 1.65 -21.94
N LEU A 514 -3.25 1.15 -20.71
CA LEU A 514 -2.03 1.34 -19.92
C LEU A 514 -0.79 0.87 -20.67
N HIS A 515 -0.84 -0.32 -21.28
CA HIS A 515 0.29 -0.87 -22.01
C HIS A 515 0.58 -0.08 -23.30
N GLY A 516 -0.45 0.49 -23.93
CA GLY A 516 -0.32 1.42 -25.05
C GLY A 516 0.40 2.70 -24.66
N LEU A 517 0.07 3.28 -23.50
CA LEU A 517 0.69 4.48 -22.94
C LEU A 517 2.15 4.22 -22.49
N PHE A 518 2.38 3.13 -21.75
CA PHE A 518 3.63 2.78 -21.09
C PHE A 518 4.23 1.49 -21.68
N ARG A 519 4.83 1.58 -22.87
CA ARG A 519 5.35 0.39 -23.58
C ARG A 519 6.55 -0.29 -22.91
N GLU A 520 7.36 0.50 -22.19
CA GLU A 520 8.57 0.03 -21.50
C GLU A 520 8.31 -0.52 -20.09
N LEU A 521 7.04 -0.63 -19.70
CA LEU A 521 6.63 -1.00 -18.36
C LEU A 521 7.09 -2.42 -18.02
N ARG A 522 7.87 -2.54 -16.95
CA ARG A 522 8.41 -3.79 -16.41
C ARG A 522 7.80 -4.17 -15.08
N PHE A 523 7.25 -3.18 -14.38
CA PHE A 523 6.78 -3.31 -13.03
C PHE A 523 5.56 -2.39 -12.81
N VAL A 524 4.46 -2.95 -12.32
CA VAL A 524 3.29 -2.22 -11.83
C VAL A 524 2.96 -2.65 -10.42
N GLU A 525 2.68 -1.68 -9.58
CA GLU A 525 2.08 -1.92 -8.27
C GLU A 525 0.79 -1.11 -8.16
N MET A 526 -0.26 -1.79 -7.73
CA MET A 526 -1.58 -1.26 -7.48
C MET A 526 -1.97 -1.56 -6.03
N TRP A 527 -2.37 -0.54 -5.30
CA TRP A 527 -2.86 -0.70 -3.93
C TRP A 527 -4.06 0.19 -3.68
N ARG A 528 -5.21 -0.40 -3.32
CA ARG A 528 -6.48 0.33 -3.10
C ARG A 528 -6.85 1.22 -4.30
N CYS A 529 -7.03 0.61 -5.46
CA CYS A 529 -7.52 1.30 -6.67
C CYS A 529 -8.76 0.53 -7.18
N ALA A 530 -9.94 0.87 -6.66
CA ALA A 530 -11.15 0.07 -6.84
C ALA A 530 -11.52 -0.19 -8.32
N ARG A 531 -11.29 0.80 -9.18
CA ARG A 531 -11.62 0.78 -10.62
C ARG A 531 -10.53 0.17 -11.50
N LEU A 532 -9.37 -0.18 -10.94
CA LEU A 532 -8.25 -0.78 -11.67
C LEU A 532 -8.13 -2.29 -11.41
N SER A 533 -9.16 -2.92 -10.84
CA SER A 533 -9.14 -4.32 -10.39
C SER A 533 -8.83 -5.35 -11.48
N PHE A 534 -8.91 -4.96 -12.74
CA PHE A 534 -8.62 -5.83 -13.89
C PHE A 534 -7.18 -5.72 -14.41
N TRP A 535 -6.35 -4.89 -13.79
CA TRP A 535 -4.92 -4.95 -14.05
C TRP A 535 -4.39 -6.33 -13.64
N PRO A 536 -3.47 -6.93 -14.41
CA PRO A 536 -2.95 -8.28 -14.24
C PRO A 536 -2.01 -8.42 -13.03
N CYS A 537 -2.33 -7.77 -11.92
CA CYS A 537 -1.59 -7.84 -10.67
C CYS A 537 -1.85 -9.14 -9.92
N ASP A 538 -0.86 -9.62 -9.15
CA ASP A 538 -0.99 -10.75 -8.24
C ASP A 538 -1.81 -10.41 -6.99
N GLY A 539 -2.04 -11.39 -6.11
CA GLY A 539 -2.76 -11.18 -4.85
C GLY A 539 -2.12 -10.16 -3.89
N ARG A 540 -0.92 -9.65 -4.20
CA ARG A 540 -0.24 -8.57 -3.48
C ARG A 540 -0.36 -7.22 -4.19
N GLY A 541 -1.10 -7.15 -5.30
CA GLY A 541 -1.25 -5.95 -6.11
C GLY A 541 -0.05 -5.67 -7.02
N VAL A 542 0.71 -6.68 -7.45
CA VAL A 542 1.95 -6.51 -8.21
C VAL A 542 1.91 -7.22 -9.57
N TRP A 543 2.34 -6.52 -10.62
CA TRP A 543 2.65 -7.11 -11.91
C TRP A 543 4.13 -6.90 -12.26
N ASP A 544 4.78 -7.95 -12.75
CA ASP A 544 6.18 -7.97 -13.15
C ASP A 544 6.29 -8.58 -14.56
N LYS A 545 6.99 -7.91 -15.46
CA LYS A 545 7.20 -8.37 -16.84
C LYS A 545 8.00 -9.68 -16.83
N GLY A 546 7.40 -10.74 -17.36
CA GLY A 546 7.97 -12.09 -17.34
C GLY A 546 7.58 -12.94 -16.13
N SER A 547 6.81 -12.41 -15.17
CA SER A 547 6.03 -13.28 -14.29
C SER A 547 5.10 -14.14 -15.14
N PRO A 548 4.81 -15.40 -14.75
CA PRO A 548 3.84 -16.22 -15.46
C PRO A 548 2.58 -15.38 -15.64
N SER A 549 2.29 -15.03 -16.90
CA SER A 549 1.23 -14.11 -17.28
C SER A 549 -0.08 -14.56 -16.66
N LEU A 550 -1.06 -13.65 -16.49
CA LEU A 550 -2.43 -14.04 -16.14
C LEU A 550 -3.06 -15.05 -17.12
N ALA A 551 -2.39 -15.38 -18.24
CA ALA A 551 -2.74 -16.55 -19.06
C ALA A 551 -2.82 -17.83 -18.20
N ARG A 552 -1.94 -17.98 -17.19
CA ARG A 552 -1.97 -19.08 -16.22
C ARG A 552 -3.07 -19.00 -15.16
N ARG A 553 -3.80 -17.88 -15.08
CA ARG A 553 -4.83 -17.59 -14.05
C ARG A 553 -6.24 -17.42 -14.62
N SER A 554 -6.41 -17.64 -15.93
CA SER A 554 -7.70 -17.47 -16.63
C SER A 554 -8.56 -18.74 -16.64
N ILE A 555 -8.03 -19.87 -16.15
CA ILE A 555 -8.76 -21.14 -16.06
C ILE A 555 -8.98 -21.51 -14.59
N GLY A 556 -10.21 -21.87 -14.25
CA GLY A 556 -10.56 -22.58 -13.02
C GLY A 556 -11.32 -23.87 -13.34
N VAL A 557 -11.62 -24.66 -12.33
CA VAL A 557 -12.47 -25.85 -12.47
C VAL A 557 -13.54 -25.84 -11.38
N CYS A 558 -14.78 -26.13 -11.77
CA CYS A 558 -15.91 -26.27 -10.85
C CYS A 558 -15.76 -27.57 -10.06
N TYR A 559 -15.77 -27.49 -8.73
CA TYR A 559 -15.79 -28.64 -7.86
C TYR A 559 -17.24 -29.00 -7.49
N GLY A 560 -17.82 -29.90 -8.29
CA GLY A 560 -19.09 -30.54 -7.99
C GLY A 560 -18.90 -31.67 -6.98
N VAL A 561 -19.85 -31.79 -6.05
CA VAL A 561 -19.81 -32.70 -4.89
C VAL A 561 -21.03 -33.61 -4.82
N LYS A 562 -21.82 -33.70 -5.90
CA LYS A 562 -22.98 -34.60 -5.97
C LYS A 562 -22.55 -36.03 -6.34
N GLY A 563 -21.79 -36.67 -5.46
CA GLY A 563 -21.45 -38.09 -5.59
C GLY A 563 -21.00 -38.73 -4.29
N ASN A 564 -21.35 -40.01 -4.11
CA ASN A 564 -21.02 -40.79 -2.90
C ASN A 564 -19.69 -41.54 -2.95
N ASN A 565 -18.95 -41.40 -4.06
CA ASN A 565 -17.69 -42.10 -4.30
C ASN A 565 -16.53 -41.13 -4.59
N LEU A 566 -16.72 -39.82 -4.35
CA LEU A 566 -15.71 -38.80 -4.63
C LEU A 566 -14.53 -38.86 -3.64
N PRO A 567 -13.31 -38.46 -4.05
CA PRO A 567 -12.17 -38.39 -3.15
C PRO A 567 -12.42 -37.44 -1.97
N PRO A 568 -11.72 -37.66 -0.84
CA PRO A 568 -11.77 -36.71 0.27
C PRO A 568 -11.22 -35.35 -0.17
N TRP A 569 -11.77 -34.27 0.40
CA TRP A 569 -11.52 -32.89 -0.02
C TRP A 569 -10.04 -32.48 -0.06
N HIS A 570 -9.20 -33.00 0.84
CA HIS A 570 -7.76 -32.71 0.83
C HIS A 570 -7.06 -33.30 -0.40
N GLU A 571 -7.46 -34.48 -0.87
CA GLU A 571 -6.93 -35.07 -2.10
C GLU A 571 -7.42 -34.31 -3.34
N VAL A 572 -8.65 -33.78 -3.31
CA VAL A 572 -9.16 -32.93 -4.40
C VAL A 572 -8.34 -31.65 -4.50
N VAL A 573 -8.09 -30.97 -3.38
CA VAL A 573 -7.25 -29.75 -3.36
C VAL A 573 -5.83 -30.05 -3.84
N GLN A 574 -5.26 -31.19 -3.45
CA GLN A 574 -3.96 -31.64 -3.96
C GLN A 574 -4.00 -31.91 -5.47
N LEU A 575 -5.10 -32.46 -6.00
CA LEU A 575 -5.28 -32.71 -7.43
C LEU A 575 -5.37 -31.40 -8.22
N TYR A 576 -6.01 -30.36 -7.67
CA TYR A 576 -5.97 -29.01 -8.25
C TYR A 576 -4.53 -28.48 -8.33
N ALA A 577 -3.79 -28.59 -7.22
CA ALA A 577 -2.41 -28.12 -7.14
C ALA A 577 -1.47 -28.89 -8.10
N SER A 578 -1.58 -30.22 -8.16
CA SER A 578 -0.72 -31.06 -9.02
C SER A 578 -0.97 -30.84 -10.51
N ASN A 579 -2.19 -30.42 -10.87
CA ASN A 579 -2.56 -30.09 -12.25
C ASN A 579 -2.44 -28.59 -12.54
N ASN A 580 -1.83 -27.78 -11.66
CA ASN A 580 -1.67 -26.33 -11.82
C ASN A 580 -3.00 -25.59 -12.07
N ILE A 581 -4.10 -26.04 -11.47
CA ILE A 581 -5.41 -25.39 -11.59
C ILE A 581 -5.47 -24.25 -10.55
N PRO A 582 -5.47 -22.98 -10.97
CA PRO A 582 -5.27 -21.84 -10.07
C PRO A 582 -6.56 -21.37 -9.38
N ALA A 583 -7.73 -21.87 -9.78
CA ALA A 583 -9.01 -21.43 -9.28
C ALA A 583 -10.05 -22.56 -9.19
N MET A 584 -10.88 -22.50 -8.15
CA MET A 584 -11.95 -23.45 -7.86
C MET A 584 -13.27 -22.70 -7.70
N ARG A 585 -14.35 -23.24 -8.26
CA ARG A 585 -15.71 -22.80 -7.93
C ARG A 585 -16.41 -23.86 -7.10
N ILE A 586 -17.02 -23.46 -5.99
CA ILE A 586 -17.84 -24.33 -5.13
C ILE A 586 -19.26 -23.76 -5.03
N PHE A 587 -20.25 -24.64 -5.06
CA PHE A 587 -21.66 -24.26 -5.21
C PHE A 587 -22.37 -23.95 -3.87
N TYR A 588 -21.68 -24.15 -2.75
CA TYR A 588 -22.13 -23.84 -1.39
C TYR A 588 -20.92 -23.82 -0.44
N PRO A 589 -21.03 -23.23 0.77
CA PRO A 589 -19.90 -23.10 1.69
C PRO A 589 -19.56 -24.43 2.40
N HIS A 590 -18.87 -25.32 1.71
CA HIS A 590 -18.36 -26.57 2.29
C HIS A 590 -17.13 -26.29 3.16
N HIS A 591 -17.30 -26.25 4.49
CA HIS A 591 -16.24 -25.84 5.43
C HIS A 591 -14.99 -26.72 5.37
N ASP A 592 -15.13 -28.04 5.18
CA ASP A 592 -13.95 -28.92 5.05
C ASP A 592 -13.11 -28.61 3.80
N VAL A 593 -13.75 -28.20 2.70
CA VAL A 593 -13.07 -27.77 1.47
C VAL A 593 -12.37 -26.43 1.69
N LEU A 594 -13.04 -25.49 2.36
CA LEU A 594 -12.43 -24.21 2.74
C LEU A 594 -11.22 -24.41 3.66
N GLU A 595 -11.30 -25.35 4.60
CA GLU A 595 -10.21 -25.68 5.51
C GLU A 595 -9.01 -26.26 4.75
N ALA A 596 -9.24 -27.20 3.82
CA ALA A 596 -8.18 -27.74 2.98
C ALA A 596 -7.56 -26.71 2.01
N LEU A 597 -8.28 -25.65 1.66
CA LEU A 597 -7.79 -24.59 0.77
C LEU A 597 -6.89 -23.56 1.47
N ARG A 598 -6.82 -23.56 2.81
CA ARG A 598 -5.98 -22.63 3.57
C ARG A 598 -4.50 -22.72 3.14
N GLY A 599 -3.93 -21.57 2.78
CA GLY A 599 -2.51 -21.45 2.41
C GLY A 599 -2.13 -21.99 1.03
N THR A 600 -3.07 -22.57 0.28
CA THR A 600 -2.78 -23.17 -1.04
C THR A 600 -2.60 -22.14 -2.16
N GLY A 601 -3.19 -20.95 -1.99
CA GLY A 601 -3.20 -19.90 -3.01
C GLY A 601 -4.17 -20.13 -4.18
N ILE A 602 -4.95 -21.21 -4.16
CA ILE A 602 -6.02 -21.47 -5.14
C ILE A 602 -7.16 -20.47 -4.89
N GLY A 603 -7.54 -19.72 -5.92
CA GLY A 603 -8.62 -18.73 -5.85
C GLY A 603 -10.00 -19.37 -5.81
N ILE A 604 -10.92 -18.88 -4.98
CA ILE A 604 -12.28 -19.42 -4.84
C ILE A 604 -13.34 -18.48 -5.40
N SER A 605 -14.23 -19.03 -6.23
CA SER A 605 -15.59 -18.52 -6.43
C SER A 605 -16.55 -19.33 -5.55
N LEU A 606 -17.22 -18.67 -4.61
CA LEU A 606 -18.13 -19.30 -3.64
C LEU A 606 -19.57 -18.87 -3.92
N ASP A 607 -20.44 -19.84 -4.20
CA ASP A 607 -21.84 -19.56 -4.45
C ASP A 607 -22.69 -19.50 -3.17
N VAL A 608 -23.76 -18.70 -3.24
CA VAL A 608 -24.87 -18.68 -2.28
C VAL A 608 -26.04 -19.40 -2.91
N GLU A 609 -26.51 -20.46 -2.25
CA GLU A 609 -27.57 -21.31 -2.77
C GLU A 609 -28.91 -20.56 -2.95
N GLY A 610 -29.62 -20.90 -4.02
CA GLY A 610 -30.87 -20.24 -4.42
C GLY A 610 -31.94 -20.23 -3.33
N GLN A 611 -32.04 -21.30 -2.54
CA GLN A 611 -33.04 -21.44 -1.48
C GLN A 611 -32.94 -20.37 -0.38
N PHE A 612 -31.77 -19.74 -0.21
CA PHE A 612 -31.57 -18.71 0.81
C PHE A 612 -31.79 -17.29 0.27
N LEU A 613 -31.95 -17.11 -1.05
CA LEU A 613 -32.09 -15.79 -1.67
C LEU A 613 -33.19 -14.92 -1.03
N PRO A 614 -34.40 -15.42 -0.70
CA PRO A 614 -35.43 -14.60 -0.07
C PRO A 614 -34.99 -13.99 1.26
N SER A 615 -34.38 -14.79 2.15
CA SER A 615 -33.89 -14.34 3.46
C SER A 615 -32.73 -13.36 3.32
N PHE A 616 -31.80 -13.62 2.40
CA PHE A 616 -30.68 -12.71 2.13
C PHE A 616 -31.14 -11.38 1.54
N ALA A 617 -32.21 -11.39 0.76
CA ALA A 617 -32.81 -10.19 0.19
C ALA A 617 -33.54 -9.34 1.24
N SER A 618 -34.28 -9.97 2.17
CA SER A 618 -35.09 -9.27 3.16
C SER A 618 -34.35 -8.85 4.43
N GLU A 619 -33.31 -9.59 4.84
CA GLU A 619 -32.68 -9.43 6.15
C GLU A 619 -31.15 -9.21 6.04
N PRO A 620 -30.66 -7.96 6.17
CA PRO A 620 -29.22 -7.67 6.12
C PRO A 620 -28.40 -8.40 7.19
N SER A 621 -28.98 -8.70 8.36
CA SER A 621 -28.35 -9.47 9.44
C SER A 621 -27.99 -10.89 9.02
N VAL A 622 -28.81 -11.54 8.18
CA VAL A 622 -28.58 -12.89 7.66
C VAL A 622 -27.37 -12.88 6.73
N ALA A 623 -27.29 -11.91 5.82
CA ALA A 623 -26.13 -11.74 4.94
C ALA A 623 -24.84 -11.47 5.74
N ALA A 624 -24.91 -10.63 6.78
CA ALA A 624 -23.77 -10.37 7.66
C ALA A 624 -23.31 -11.61 8.43
N ALA A 625 -24.24 -12.40 8.97
CA ALA A 625 -23.93 -13.65 9.65
C ALA A 625 -23.30 -14.68 8.71
N TRP A 626 -23.79 -14.77 7.48
CA TRP A 626 -23.23 -15.66 6.46
C TRP A 626 -21.82 -15.25 6.04
N VAL A 627 -21.57 -13.95 5.79
CA VAL A 627 -20.22 -13.45 5.46
C VAL A 627 -19.25 -13.72 6.60
N LYS A 628 -19.66 -13.48 7.84
CA LYS A 628 -18.83 -13.78 9.02
C LYS A 628 -18.44 -15.26 9.09
N THR A 629 -19.41 -16.14 8.88
CA THR A 629 -19.23 -17.60 9.05
C THR A 629 -18.46 -18.23 7.90
N ASN A 630 -18.74 -17.83 6.65
CA ASN A 630 -18.28 -18.56 5.47
C ASN A 630 -17.13 -17.87 4.73
N VAL A 631 -16.92 -16.57 4.96
CA VAL A 631 -15.85 -15.80 4.31
C VAL A 631 -14.83 -15.32 5.33
N GLN A 632 -15.28 -14.56 6.34
CA GLN A 632 -14.38 -13.92 7.31
C GLN A 632 -13.61 -14.95 8.16
N ALA A 633 -14.24 -16.07 8.54
CA ALA A 633 -13.60 -17.13 9.33
C ALA A 633 -12.44 -17.85 8.62
N PHE A 634 -12.40 -17.78 7.28
CA PHE A 634 -11.40 -18.46 6.45
C PHE A 634 -10.40 -17.49 5.79
N TYR A 635 -10.73 -16.20 5.72
CA TYR A 635 -9.85 -15.15 5.24
C TYR A 635 -8.78 -14.75 6.29
N PRO A 636 -7.52 -14.44 5.91
CA PRO A 636 -6.94 -14.41 4.56
C PRO A 636 -6.32 -15.74 4.11
N ALA A 637 -6.45 -16.80 4.92
CA ALA A 637 -5.83 -18.10 4.61
C ALA A 637 -6.41 -18.71 3.32
N VAL A 638 -7.69 -18.47 3.04
CA VAL A 638 -8.36 -18.82 1.78
C VAL A 638 -8.45 -17.59 0.86
N SER A 639 -8.12 -17.78 -0.42
CA SER A 639 -8.13 -16.71 -1.42
C SER A 639 -9.50 -16.59 -2.10
N PHE A 640 -10.40 -15.78 -1.55
CA PHE A 640 -11.71 -15.53 -2.17
C PHE A 640 -11.60 -14.54 -3.32
N LYS A 641 -12.15 -14.90 -4.49
CA LYS A 641 -12.28 -14.04 -5.68
C LYS A 641 -13.69 -13.49 -5.82
N PHE A 642 -14.68 -14.37 -5.83
CA PHE A 642 -16.08 -14.04 -6.10
C PHE A 642 -17.01 -14.63 -5.05
N ILE A 643 -18.04 -13.88 -4.68
CA ILE A 643 -19.25 -14.41 -4.06
C ILE A 643 -20.36 -14.38 -5.11
N THR A 644 -20.84 -15.55 -5.52
CA THR A 644 -21.85 -15.70 -6.57
C THR A 644 -23.22 -15.88 -5.94
N VAL A 645 -24.03 -14.83 -5.94
CA VAL A 645 -25.33 -14.79 -5.28
C VAL A 645 -26.40 -15.35 -6.21
N GLY A 646 -26.70 -16.64 -6.05
CA GLY A 646 -27.58 -17.37 -6.94
C GLY A 646 -26.85 -17.93 -8.16
N ASN A 647 -27.21 -19.17 -8.52
CA ASN A 647 -26.71 -19.87 -9.68
C ASN A 647 -27.89 -20.30 -10.55
N GLN A 648 -27.98 -19.78 -11.78
CA GLN A 648 -29.00 -20.17 -12.76
C GLN A 648 -30.44 -20.06 -12.22
N VAL A 649 -30.72 -18.95 -11.54
CA VAL A 649 -31.95 -18.69 -10.78
C VAL A 649 -33.18 -18.64 -11.69
N ALA A 650 -34.27 -19.28 -11.27
CA ALA A 650 -35.52 -19.26 -12.03
C ALA A 650 -36.16 -17.86 -12.06
N LEU A 651 -36.91 -17.53 -13.11
CA LEU A 651 -37.54 -16.22 -13.31
C LEU A 651 -38.30 -15.68 -12.07
N ARG A 652 -38.99 -16.55 -11.33
CA ARG A 652 -39.76 -16.17 -10.13
C ARG A 652 -38.89 -15.69 -8.96
N GLU A 653 -37.64 -16.13 -8.91
CA GLU A 653 -36.68 -15.85 -7.85
C GLU A 653 -35.70 -14.73 -8.21
N MET A 654 -35.64 -14.32 -9.49
CA MET A 654 -34.79 -13.21 -9.97
C MET A 654 -34.98 -11.90 -9.18
N ARG A 655 -36.18 -11.65 -8.66
CA ARG A 655 -36.50 -10.49 -7.80
C ARG A 655 -35.67 -10.41 -6.52
N TYR A 656 -35.12 -11.53 -6.03
CA TYR A 656 -34.33 -11.57 -4.80
C TYR A 656 -32.83 -11.37 -5.03
N ILE A 657 -32.34 -11.54 -6.26
CA ILE A 657 -30.89 -11.52 -6.56
C ILE A 657 -30.27 -10.18 -6.21
N LEU A 658 -30.78 -9.08 -6.78
CA LEU A 658 -30.17 -7.77 -6.57
C LEU A 658 -30.19 -7.33 -5.10
N PRO A 659 -31.30 -7.43 -4.34
CA PRO A 659 -31.29 -7.13 -2.91
C PRO A 659 -30.31 -8.02 -2.12
N ALA A 660 -30.25 -9.32 -2.42
CA ALA A 660 -29.30 -10.23 -1.76
C ALA A 660 -27.84 -9.86 -2.07
N MET A 661 -27.52 -9.53 -3.33
CA MET A 661 -26.21 -9.03 -3.73
C MET A 661 -25.83 -7.74 -2.99
N GLN A 662 -26.77 -6.81 -2.85
CA GLN A 662 -26.56 -5.55 -2.12
C GLN A 662 -26.26 -5.81 -0.64
N ASN A 663 -27.00 -6.71 0.00
CA ASN A 663 -26.80 -7.05 1.41
C ASN A 663 -25.47 -7.79 1.64
N ILE A 664 -25.09 -8.73 0.77
CA ILE A 664 -23.79 -9.42 0.85
C ILE A 664 -22.64 -8.43 0.60
N TYR A 665 -22.77 -7.56 -0.40
CA TYR A 665 -21.76 -6.54 -0.67
C TYR A 665 -21.60 -5.58 0.52
N ALA A 666 -22.71 -5.13 1.11
CA ALA A 666 -22.68 -4.31 2.32
C ALA A 666 -22.02 -5.04 3.51
N ALA A 667 -22.31 -6.33 3.69
CA ALA A 667 -21.69 -7.15 4.73
C ALA A 667 -20.17 -7.34 4.52
N LEU A 668 -19.73 -7.64 3.29
CA LEU A 668 -18.30 -7.72 2.95
C LEU A 668 -17.60 -6.37 3.15
N SER A 669 -18.24 -5.28 2.73
CA SER A 669 -17.71 -3.92 2.91
C SER A 669 -17.59 -3.54 4.38
N ALA A 670 -18.55 -3.91 5.22
CA ALA A 670 -18.52 -3.64 6.66
C ALA A 670 -17.33 -4.31 7.39
N VAL A 671 -16.77 -5.39 6.82
CA VAL A 671 -15.61 -6.10 7.36
C VAL A 671 -14.31 -5.86 6.56
N GLY A 672 -14.31 -4.90 5.61
CA GLY A 672 -13.14 -4.53 4.81
C GLY A 672 -12.75 -5.55 3.74
N LEU A 673 -13.69 -6.40 3.31
CA LEU A 673 -13.50 -7.44 2.30
C LEU A 673 -14.22 -7.13 0.98
N ASP A 674 -14.54 -5.86 0.71
CA ASP A 674 -15.19 -5.36 -0.51
C ASP A 674 -14.35 -5.52 -1.80
N HIS A 675 -13.08 -5.91 -1.66
CA HIS A 675 -12.25 -6.35 -2.77
C HIS A 675 -12.67 -7.73 -3.32
N ILE A 676 -13.33 -8.57 -2.51
CA ILE A 676 -13.98 -9.81 -2.96
C ILE A 676 -15.24 -9.41 -3.73
N LYS A 677 -15.32 -9.77 -5.00
CA LYS A 677 -16.34 -9.26 -5.91
C LYS A 677 -17.65 -10.02 -5.73
N VAL A 678 -18.75 -9.30 -5.54
CA VAL A 678 -20.10 -9.88 -5.48
C VAL A 678 -20.71 -9.88 -6.88
N SER A 679 -21.23 -11.02 -7.30
CA SER A 679 -21.89 -11.17 -8.60
C SER A 679 -23.06 -12.15 -8.52
N THR A 680 -23.63 -12.52 -9.66
CA THR A 680 -24.63 -13.59 -9.85
C THR A 680 -24.25 -14.37 -11.10
N SER A 681 -24.60 -15.66 -11.16
CA SER A 681 -24.36 -16.51 -12.34
C SER A 681 -25.64 -16.67 -13.17
N VAL A 682 -25.61 -16.25 -14.44
CA VAL A 682 -26.75 -16.32 -15.37
C VAL A 682 -26.58 -17.39 -16.44
N ARG A 683 -27.69 -17.89 -17.00
CA ARG A 683 -27.68 -18.77 -18.18
C ARG A 683 -27.98 -17.99 -19.45
N ARG A 684 -27.83 -18.67 -20.60
CA ARG A 684 -28.19 -18.13 -21.92
C ARG A 684 -29.65 -17.63 -22.00
N ASP A 685 -30.58 -18.22 -21.26
CA ASP A 685 -32.02 -17.88 -21.32
C ASP A 685 -32.35 -16.44 -20.87
N VAL A 686 -31.39 -15.72 -20.29
CA VAL A 686 -31.53 -14.27 -20.06
C VAL A 686 -31.56 -13.48 -21.37
N LEU A 687 -30.96 -14.02 -22.45
CA LEU A 687 -30.97 -13.40 -23.77
C LEU A 687 -32.27 -13.74 -24.53
N GLY A 688 -32.87 -12.72 -25.13
CA GLY A 688 -33.94 -12.88 -26.12
C GLY A 688 -33.39 -12.94 -27.54
N LEU A 689 -32.47 -12.02 -27.87
CA LEU A 689 -31.72 -12.03 -29.12
C LEU A 689 -30.27 -12.39 -28.83
N SER A 690 -29.70 -13.27 -29.65
CA SER A 690 -28.30 -13.70 -29.52
C SER A 690 -27.59 -13.90 -30.86
N TYR A 691 -28.25 -13.60 -31.99
CA TYR A 691 -27.69 -13.73 -33.32
C TYR A 691 -28.13 -12.55 -34.23
N PRO A 692 -27.19 -11.91 -34.95
CA PRO A 692 -25.73 -12.02 -34.75
C PRO A 692 -25.33 -11.48 -33.35
N PRO A 693 -24.10 -11.72 -32.87
CA PRO A 693 -23.69 -11.32 -31.50
C PRO A 693 -23.95 -9.85 -31.16
N SER A 694 -23.76 -8.92 -32.09
CA SER A 694 -24.04 -7.48 -31.93
C SER A 694 -25.52 -7.18 -31.67
N ALA A 695 -26.43 -8.03 -32.14
CA ALA A 695 -27.86 -7.93 -31.87
C ALA A 695 -28.24 -8.42 -30.45
N GLY A 696 -27.29 -9.01 -29.72
CA GLY A 696 -27.44 -9.51 -28.35
C GLY A 696 -28.26 -8.57 -27.46
N ALA A 697 -29.36 -9.07 -26.90
CA ALA A 697 -30.25 -8.31 -26.03
C ALA A 697 -30.91 -9.23 -25.00
N PHE A 698 -31.11 -8.72 -23.78
CA PHE A 698 -31.89 -9.44 -22.78
C PHE A 698 -33.33 -9.64 -23.27
N SER A 699 -33.96 -10.74 -22.88
CA SER A 699 -35.38 -10.93 -23.17
C SER A 699 -36.21 -9.90 -22.42
N SER A 700 -37.36 -9.50 -22.96
CA SER A 700 -38.24 -8.50 -22.33
C SER A 700 -38.64 -8.88 -20.90
N ALA A 701 -38.79 -10.19 -20.63
CA ALA A 701 -39.09 -10.70 -19.29
C ALA A 701 -37.92 -10.54 -18.30
N MET A 702 -36.68 -10.61 -18.78
CA MET A 702 -35.46 -10.60 -17.96
C MET A 702 -34.84 -9.20 -17.84
N GLU A 703 -35.08 -8.31 -18.80
CA GLU A 703 -34.52 -6.96 -18.83
C GLU A 703 -34.79 -6.18 -17.54
N GLN A 704 -36.01 -6.29 -17.00
CA GLN A 704 -36.41 -5.64 -15.74
C GLN A 704 -35.55 -6.05 -14.52
N TYR A 705 -34.92 -7.22 -14.56
CA TYR A 705 -34.03 -7.71 -13.51
C TYR A 705 -32.55 -7.48 -13.87
N MET A 706 -32.18 -7.78 -15.12
CA MET A 706 -30.80 -7.72 -15.57
C MET A 706 -30.28 -6.29 -15.67
N ALA A 707 -31.09 -5.31 -16.10
CA ALA A 707 -30.64 -3.92 -16.19
C ALA A 707 -30.19 -3.36 -14.83
N PRO A 708 -31.00 -3.45 -13.74
CA PRO A 708 -30.56 -3.07 -12.40
C PRO A 708 -29.33 -3.86 -11.88
N ILE A 709 -29.24 -5.16 -12.17
CA ILE A 709 -28.09 -5.99 -11.76
C ILE A 709 -26.82 -5.50 -12.45
N VAL A 710 -26.85 -5.30 -13.76
CA VAL A 710 -25.71 -4.84 -14.56
C VAL A 710 -25.26 -3.44 -14.11
N GLN A 711 -26.19 -2.53 -13.83
CA GLN A 711 -25.87 -1.22 -13.30
C GLN A 711 -25.23 -1.29 -11.91
N PHE A 712 -25.70 -2.21 -11.06
CA PHE A 712 -25.08 -2.44 -9.75
C PHE A 712 -23.67 -3.00 -9.88
N LEU A 713 -23.45 -3.99 -10.77
CA LEU A 713 -22.13 -4.55 -11.07
C LEU A 713 -21.15 -3.47 -11.57
N ALA A 714 -21.60 -2.59 -12.48
CA ALA A 714 -20.81 -1.46 -12.96
C ALA A 714 -20.42 -0.52 -11.81
N LYS A 715 -21.36 -0.22 -10.90
CA LYS A 715 -21.13 0.65 -9.74
C LYS A 715 -20.08 0.10 -8.78
N ILE A 716 -20.06 -1.22 -8.55
CA ILE A 716 -19.11 -1.87 -7.61
C ILE A 716 -17.84 -2.38 -8.30
N GLY A 717 -17.73 -2.22 -9.62
CA GLY A 717 -16.61 -2.74 -10.41
C GLY A 717 -16.48 -4.26 -10.31
N ALA A 718 -17.59 -4.99 -10.44
CA ALA A 718 -17.65 -6.45 -10.43
C ALA A 718 -18.09 -6.99 -11.81
N PRO A 719 -17.64 -8.20 -12.20
CA PRO A 719 -18.09 -8.83 -13.45
C PRO A 719 -19.48 -9.44 -13.31
N LEU A 720 -20.13 -9.73 -14.43
CA LEU A 720 -21.24 -10.69 -14.50
C LEU A 720 -20.67 -12.10 -14.70
N LEU A 721 -21.16 -13.06 -13.91
CA LEU A 721 -20.82 -14.47 -14.11
C LEU A 721 -21.85 -15.12 -15.06
N ALA A 722 -21.39 -15.93 -16.00
CA ALA A 722 -22.25 -16.56 -17.01
C ALA A 722 -21.89 -18.02 -17.27
N SER A 723 -22.91 -18.88 -17.27
CA SER A 723 -22.85 -20.26 -17.71
C SER A 723 -22.89 -20.30 -19.24
N VAL A 724 -21.82 -20.78 -19.89
CA VAL A 724 -21.66 -20.77 -21.35
C VAL A 724 -21.40 -22.17 -21.86
N PHE A 725 -22.41 -22.80 -22.45
CA PHE A 725 -22.34 -24.16 -23.01
C PHE A 725 -22.71 -24.17 -24.50
N PRO A 726 -21.72 -24.09 -25.39
CA PRO A 726 -21.90 -24.33 -26.83
C PRO A 726 -22.54 -25.70 -27.12
N TYR A 727 -22.26 -26.72 -26.29
CA TYR A 727 -22.89 -28.05 -26.40
C TYR A 727 -24.42 -27.98 -26.47
N PHE A 728 -25.09 -27.36 -25.49
CA PHE A 728 -26.55 -27.27 -25.45
C PHE A 728 -27.11 -26.49 -26.64
N THR A 729 -26.37 -25.47 -27.10
CA THR A 729 -26.76 -24.71 -28.29
C THR A 729 -26.69 -25.57 -29.55
N TYR A 730 -25.66 -26.40 -29.68
CA TYR A 730 -25.49 -27.32 -30.80
C TYR A 730 -26.56 -28.43 -30.79
N VAL A 731 -26.75 -29.15 -29.68
CA VAL A 731 -27.70 -30.29 -29.66
C VAL A 731 -29.15 -29.88 -29.85
N HIS A 732 -29.52 -28.63 -29.51
CA HIS A 732 -30.86 -28.11 -29.79
C HIS A 732 -31.03 -27.53 -31.21
N ASN A 733 -29.95 -27.39 -32.00
CA ASN A 733 -29.98 -26.85 -33.35
C ASN A 733 -28.91 -27.48 -34.27
N GLN A 734 -28.95 -28.80 -34.41
CA GLN A 734 -27.96 -29.55 -35.20
C GLN A 734 -28.04 -29.27 -36.71
N GLU A 735 -29.18 -28.80 -37.21
CA GLU A 735 -29.34 -28.44 -38.63
C GLU A 735 -28.72 -27.08 -38.97
N GLY A 736 -28.68 -26.14 -38.01
CA GLY A 736 -28.18 -24.78 -38.20
C GLY A 736 -26.79 -24.51 -37.65
N ILE A 737 -26.21 -25.43 -36.88
CA ILE A 737 -24.92 -25.24 -36.19
C ILE A 737 -24.02 -26.44 -36.46
N ASP A 738 -22.92 -26.18 -37.19
CA ASP A 738 -21.88 -27.17 -37.39
C ASP A 738 -21.17 -27.48 -36.06
N ILE A 739 -20.86 -28.76 -35.83
CA ILE A 739 -20.15 -29.18 -34.63
C ILE A 739 -18.76 -28.56 -34.54
N ASP A 740 -18.10 -28.30 -35.67
CA ASP A 740 -16.78 -27.66 -35.71
C ASP A 740 -16.82 -26.22 -35.18
N TYR A 741 -17.95 -25.53 -35.39
CA TYR A 741 -18.18 -24.21 -34.81
C TYR A 741 -18.31 -24.28 -33.29
N ALA A 742 -18.93 -25.34 -32.76
CA ALA A 742 -19.11 -25.57 -31.33
C ALA A 742 -17.85 -26.08 -30.62
N LEU A 743 -16.97 -26.82 -31.33
CA LEU A 743 -15.75 -27.45 -30.80
C LEU A 743 -14.48 -26.61 -30.98
N PHE A 744 -14.59 -25.36 -31.47
CA PHE A 744 -13.46 -24.48 -31.81
C PHE A 744 -12.59 -25.00 -32.98
N THR A 745 -13.11 -25.88 -33.84
CA THR A 745 -12.37 -26.52 -34.94
C THR A 745 -12.75 -26.00 -36.32
N SER A 746 -13.66 -25.03 -36.42
CA SER A 746 -14.05 -24.43 -37.72
C SER A 746 -12.81 -23.92 -38.49
N PRO A 747 -12.68 -24.23 -39.79
CA PRO A 747 -11.51 -23.84 -40.59
C PRO A 747 -11.42 -22.33 -40.86
N GLY A 748 -12.49 -21.58 -40.61
CA GLY A 748 -12.55 -20.14 -40.80
C GLY A 748 -13.76 -19.48 -40.15
N THR A 749 -13.97 -18.22 -40.48
CA THR A 749 -15.11 -17.43 -39.97
C THR A 749 -16.44 -18.09 -40.30
N VAL A 750 -17.25 -18.33 -39.28
CA VAL A 750 -18.62 -18.87 -39.43
C VAL A 750 -19.65 -17.75 -39.43
N VAL A 751 -19.46 -16.76 -38.55
CA VAL A 751 -20.33 -15.58 -38.47
C VAL A 751 -19.48 -14.33 -38.64
N GLN A 752 -19.80 -13.54 -39.67
CA GLN A 752 -19.27 -12.19 -39.85
C GLN A 752 -20.31 -11.18 -39.37
N ASP A 753 -19.99 -10.38 -38.37
CA ASP A 753 -20.89 -9.44 -37.72
C ASP A 753 -20.24 -8.05 -37.63
N GLY A 754 -20.46 -7.26 -38.69
CA GLY A 754 -19.74 -6.02 -38.92
C GLY A 754 -18.24 -6.28 -39.03
N GLU A 755 -17.45 -5.62 -38.18
CA GLU A 755 -15.99 -5.77 -38.11
C GLU A 755 -15.53 -7.02 -37.34
N HIS A 756 -16.44 -7.71 -36.64
CA HIS A 756 -16.10 -8.87 -35.81
C HIS A 756 -16.32 -10.18 -36.56
N SER A 757 -15.30 -11.04 -36.54
CA SER A 757 -15.32 -12.37 -37.15
C SER A 757 -15.34 -13.45 -36.07
N TYR A 758 -16.38 -14.28 -36.05
CA TYR A 758 -16.54 -15.36 -35.09
C TYR A 758 -16.25 -16.71 -35.74
N GLN A 759 -15.18 -17.35 -35.29
CA GLN A 759 -14.77 -18.70 -35.73
C GLN A 759 -15.31 -19.80 -34.81
N ASN A 760 -15.72 -19.48 -33.59
CA ASN A 760 -16.27 -20.43 -32.63
C ASN A 760 -17.53 -19.88 -31.96
N LEU A 761 -18.39 -20.80 -31.51
CA LEU A 761 -19.70 -20.50 -30.92
C LEU A 761 -19.58 -19.92 -29.51
N PHE A 762 -18.51 -20.25 -28.77
CA PHE A 762 -18.24 -19.70 -27.46
C PHE A 762 -18.12 -18.17 -27.50
N ASP A 763 -17.29 -17.64 -28.42
CA ASP A 763 -17.10 -16.21 -28.60
C ASP A 763 -18.41 -15.51 -28.96
N ALA A 764 -19.21 -16.11 -29.85
CA ALA A 764 -20.48 -15.55 -30.25
C ALA A 764 -21.49 -15.45 -29.09
N ILE A 765 -21.53 -16.46 -28.21
CA ILE A 765 -22.39 -16.44 -27.02
C ILE A 765 -21.92 -15.36 -26.02
N VAL A 766 -20.61 -15.28 -25.77
CA VAL A 766 -20.04 -14.31 -24.84
C VAL A 766 -20.24 -12.88 -25.34
N ASP A 767 -20.02 -12.62 -26.63
CA ASP A 767 -20.19 -11.27 -27.20
C ASP A 767 -21.66 -10.86 -27.36
N ALA A 768 -22.57 -11.83 -27.50
CA ALA A 768 -24.00 -11.56 -27.38
C ALA A 768 -24.38 -11.07 -25.97
N LEU A 769 -23.80 -11.66 -24.92
CA LEU A 769 -24.00 -11.18 -23.54
C LEU A 769 -23.38 -9.78 -23.33
N TYR A 770 -22.18 -9.52 -23.84
CA TYR A 770 -21.59 -8.18 -23.79
C TYR A 770 -22.48 -7.14 -24.47
N SER A 771 -22.99 -7.45 -25.66
CA SER A 771 -23.87 -6.55 -26.41
C SER A 771 -25.21 -6.30 -25.68
N ALA A 772 -25.73 -7.31 -24.98
CA ALA A 772 -26.93 -7.15 -24.13
C ALA A 772 -26.66 -6.24 -22.92
N MET A 773 -25.51 -6.41 -22.24
CA MET A 773 -25.13 -5.56 -21.09
C MET A 773 -24.91 -4.10 -21.51
N GLU A 774 -24.26 -3.86 -22.65
CA GLU A 774 -24.03 -2.50 -23.18
C GLU A 774 -25.35 -1.73 -23.38
N LYS A 775 -26.40 -2.39 -23.87
CA LYS A 775 -27.73 -1.80 -24.09
C LYS A 775 -28.43 -1.34 -22.81
N VAL A 776 -28.03 -1.85 -21.65
CA VAL A 776 -28.60 -1.50 -20.34
C VAL A 776 -27.63 -0.70 -19.45
N GLY A 777 -26.57 -0.13 -20.04
CA GLY A 777 -25.59 0.72 -19.34
C GLY A 777 -24.41 -0.02 -18.70
N GLY A 778 -24.15 -1.26 -19.12
CA GLY A 778 -23.09 -2.13 -18.61
C GLY A 778 -21.79 -2.16 -19.41
N SER A 779 -21.43 -1.09 -20.12
CA SER A 779 -20.27 -1.09 -21.02
C SER A 779 -18.93 -1.39 -20.32
N THR A 780 -18.83 -1.09 -19.03
CA THR A 780 -17.65 -1.35 -18.17
C THR A 780 -17.71 -2.71 -17.45
N VAL A 781 -18.83 -3.43 -17.53
CA VAL A 781 -19.01 -4.72 -16.85
C VAL A 781 -18.37 -5.83 -17.68
N ARG A 782 -17.45 -6.58 -17.07
CA ARG A 782 -16.82 -7.75 -17.70
C ARG A 782 -17.63 -9.02 -17.49
N ILE A 783 -17.36 -10.03 -18.31
CA ILE A 783 -17.90 -11.38 -18.15
C ILE A 783 -16.82 -12.30 -17.57
N VAL A 784 -17.19 -13.08 -16.56
CA VAL A 784 -16.49 -14.30 -16.14
C VAL A 784 -17.33 -15.48 -16.58
N VAL A 785 -16.75 -16.43 -17.30
CA VAL A 785 -17.46 -17.66 -17.66
C VAL A 785 -17.42 -18.59 -16.45
N SER A 786 -18.52 -18.67 -15.73
CA SER A 786 -18.59 -19.31 -14.42
C SER A 786 -18.74 -20.84 -14.52
N ASP A 787 -19.14 -21.35 -15.68
CA ASP A 787 -19.18 -22.76 -16.00
C ASP A 787 -19.28 -22.97 -17.52
N SER A 788 -18.43 -23.84 -18.05
CA SER A 788 -18.42 -24.26 -19.45
C SER A 788 -17.82 -25.66 -19.58
N GLY A 789 -18.38 -26.52 -20.43
CA GLY A 789 -17.92 -27.89 -20.58
C GLY A 789 -18.63 -28.63 -21.70
N TRP A 790 -18.26 -29.89 -21.88
CA TRP A 790 -18.86 -30.78 -22.88
C TRP A 790 -18.93 -32.19 -22.30
N PRO A 791 -20.10 -32.86 -22.32
CA PRO A 791 -20.26 -34.16 -21.70
C PRO A 791 -19.53 -35.26 -22.50
N SER A 792 -18.98 -36.24 -21.79
CA SER A 792 -18.20 -37.33 -22.38
C SER A 792 -19.01 -38.56 -22.77
N ALA A 793 -20.27 -38.66 -22.34
CA ALA A 793 -21.21 -39.73 -22.63
C ALA A 793 -22.67 -39.30 -22.36
N GLY A 794 -23.63 -40.17 -22.70
CA GLY A 794 -25.04 -40.06 -22.30
C GLY A 794 -25.97 -39.34 -23.28
N ALA A 795 -25.48 -38.83 -24.42
CA ALA A 795 -26.30 -38.14 -25.44
C ALA A 795 -25.58 -38.00 -26.81
N PRO A 796 -26.28 -37.56 -27.87
CA PRO A 796 -25.66 -37.24 -29.15
C PRO A 796 -24.48 -36.25 -29.02
N ALA A 797 -23.39 -36.54 -29.73
CA ALA A 797 -22.13 -35.80 -29.70
C ALA A 797 -21.43 -35.72 -28.32
N ALA A 798 -21.96 -36.36 -27.28
CA ALA A 798 -21.31 -36.52 -25.98
C ALA A 798 -20.34 -37.72 -26.06
N THR A 799 -19.10 -37.45 -26.46
CA THR A 799 -18.03 -38.45 -26.55
C THR A 799 -16.78 -37.94 -25.85
N LYS A 800 -15.91 -38.86 -25.39
CA LYS A 800 -14.62 -38.49 -24.78
C LYS A 800 -13.76 -37.64 -25.72
N ASP A 801 -13.78 -37.92 -27.02
CA ASP A 801 -13.01 -37.16 -28.02
C ASP A 801 -13.53 -35.73 -28.18
N ASN A 802 -14.85 -35.54 -28.28
CA ASN A 802 -15.46 -34.21 -28.37
C ASN A 802 -15.28 -33.43 -27.06
N ALA A 803 -15.43 -34.09 -25.92
CA ALA A 803 -15.20 -33.48 -24.61
C ALA A 803 -13.75 -32.99 -24.46
N ARG A 804 -12.79 -33.84 -24.84
CA ARG A 804 -11.37 -33.48 -24.88
C ARG A 804 -11.11 -32.30 -25.82
N ALA A 805 -11.62 -32.36 -27.05
CA ALA A 805 -11.42 -31.32 -28.06
C ALA A 805 -11.96 -29.97 -27.55
N TYR A 806 -13.20 -29.95 -27.05
CA TYR A 806 -13.82 -28.75 -26.52
C TYR A 806 -13.02 -28.16 -25.35
N VAL A 807 -12.75 -28.96 -24.31
CA VAL A 807 -12.09 -28.47 -23.09
C VAL A 807 -10.66 -28.01 -23.38
N GLN A 808 -9.89 -28.77 -24.16
CA GLN A 808 -8.52 -28.37 -24.47
C GLN A 808 -8.48 -27.09 -25.33
N ASN A 809 -9.40 -26.96 -26.30
CA ASN A 809 -9.48 -25.76 -27.12
C ASN A 809 -9.96 -24.55 -26.32
N LEU A 810 -10.89 -24.73 -25.38
CA LEU A 810 -11.31 -23.69 -24.45
C LEU A 810 -10.12 -23.18 -23.62
N ILE A 811 -9.34 -24.08 -23.01
CA ILE A 811 -8.12 -23.74 -22.27
C ILE A 811 -7.14 -22.93 -23.13
N ASN A 812 -6.94 -23.36 -24.38
CA ASN A 812 -6.03 -22.70 -25.31
C ASN A 812 -6.56 -21.33 -25.80
N HIS A 813 -7.88 -21.11 -25.76
CA HIS A 813 -8.55 -19.97 -26.37
C HIS A 813 -8.72 -18.79 -25.41
N VAL A 814 -9.19 -19.02 -24.17
CA VAL A 814 -9.70 -17.96 -23.29
C VAL A 814 -8.70 -16.87 -22.92
N SER A 815 -7.39 -17.13 -23.07
CA SER A 815 -6.34 -16.12 -22.88
C SER A 815 -6.32 -15.02 -23.96
N LYS A 816 -6.91 -15.28 -25.13
CA LYS A 816 -7.01 -14.35 -26.26
C LYS A 816 -8.20 -13.39 -26.13
N GLY A 817 -9.24 -13.80 -25.40
CA GLY A 817 -10.52 -13.11 -25.35
C GLY A 817 -11.42 -13.42 -26.54
N THR A 818 -12.44 -12.58 -26.72
CA THR A 818 -13.39 -12.65 -27.85
C THR A 818 -13.09 -11.57 -28.91
N PRO A 819 -13.67 -11.65 -30.12
CA PRO A 819 -13.58 -10.59 -31.11
C PRO A 819 -13.94 -9.20 -30.58
N LYS A 820 -15.04 -9.05 -29.82
CA LYS A 820 -15.49 -7.76 -29.27
C LYS A 820 -14.70 -7.33 -28.03
N ARG A 821 -14.08 -8.28 -27.31
CA ARG A 821 -13.29 -8.06 -26.08
C ARG A 821 -12.01 -8.92 -26.12
N PRO A 822 -10.96 -8.47 -26.83
CA PRO A 822 -9.71 -9.22 -27.01
C PRO A 822 -8.80 -9.13 -25.78
N VAL A 823 -9.33 -9.55 -24.62
CA VAL A 823 -8.65 -9.62 -23.32
C VAL A 823 -8.94 -10.96 -22.67
N PRO A 824 -8.04 -11.51 -21.84
CA PRO A 824 -8.26 -12.80 -21.19
C PRO A 824 -9.59 -12.88 -20.45
N ILE A 825 -10.30 -13.99 -20.62
CA ILE A 825 -11.60 -14.26 -19.99
C ILE A 825 -11.40 -15.30 -18.90
N GLU A 826 -11.65 -14.92 -17.65
CA GLU A 826 -11.64 -15.90 -16.56
C GLU A 826 -12.79 -16.89 -16.77
N THR A 827 -12.45 -18.19 -16.82
CA THR A 827 -13.32 -19.26 -17.25
C THR A 827 -13.18 -20.48 -16.34
N TYR A 828 -14.29 -21.03 -15.86
CA TYR A 828 -14.32 -22.23 -15.04
C TYR A 828 -14.86 -23.41 -15.86
N ILE A 829 -14.09 -24.49 -15.92
CA ILE A 829 -14.49 -25.71 -16.61
C ILE A 829 -15.42 -26.50 -15.69
N PHE A 830 -16.56 -26.92 -16.25
CA PHE A 830 -17.52 -27.78 -15.57
C PHE A 830 -17.33 -29.23 -16.07
N ALA A 831 -16.88 -30.18 -15.25
CA ALA A 831 -16.52 -30.09 -13.82
C ALA A 831 -15.34 -31.02 -13.45
N MET A 832 -14.88 -30.96 -12.19
CA MET A 832 -13.72 -31.76 -11.74
C MET A 832 -13.94 -33.27 -11.88
N PHE A 833 -15.11 -33.77 -11.48
CA PHE A 833 -15.44 -35.20 -11.45
C PHE A 833 -16.75 -35.51 -12.15
N ASN A 834 -16.89 -36.76 -12.59
CA ASN A 834 -18.19 -37.35 -12.91
C ASN A 834 -19.01 -37.49 -11.60
N GLU A 835 -20.21 -36.94 -11.58
CA GLU A 835 -21.05 -36.82 -10.36
C GLU A 835 -22.20 -37.84 -10.40
N ASN A 836 -22.00 -39.01 -9.76
CA ASN A 836 -22.90 -40.16 -9.89
C ASN A 836 -24.29 -39.97 -9.22
N GLU A 837 -24.43 -39.04 -8.28
CA GLU A 837 -25.70 -38.77 -7.59
C GLU A 837 -26.52 -37.66 -8.24
N LYS A 838 -26.08 -37.11 -9.39
CA LYS A 838 -26.93 -36.18 -10.13
C LYS A 838 -28.18 -36.87 -10.67
N THR A 839 -29.31 -36.21 -10.43
CA THR A 839 -30.63 -36.56 -10.95
C THR A 839 -30.90 -35.82 -12.26
N GLY A 840 -31.65 -36.42 -13.18
CA GLY A 840 -31.97 -35.82 -14.48
C GLY A 840 -31.35 -36.62 -15.63
N ASP A 841 -31.04 -35.93 -16.73
CA ASP A 841 -30.48 -36.53 -17.94
C ASP A 841 -29.12 -37.18 -17.68
N GLU A 842 -28.84 -38.28 -18.40
CA GLU A 842 -27.62 -39.08 -18.22
C GLU A 842 -26.34 -38.25 -18.42
N ILE A 843 -26.38 -37.23 -19.28
CA ILE A 843 -25.26 -36.32 -19.54
C ILE A 843 -24.76 -35.60 -18.30
N GLU A 844 -25.63 -35.31 -17.32
CA GLU A 844 -25.28 -34.55 -16.13
C GLU A 844 -24.20 -35.25 -15.28
N ARG A 845 -24.15 -36.58 -15.39
CA ARG A 845 -23.19 -37.44 -14.69
C ARG A 845 -21.84 -37.55 -15.40
N ASN A 846 -21.68 -36.96 -16.59
CA ASN A 846 -20.58 -37.24 -17.52
C ASN A 846 -19.76 -35.99 -17.93
N PHE A 847 -19.79 -34.91 -17.15
CA PHE A 847 -19.02 -33.67 -17.38
C PHE A 847 -17.62 -33.67 -16.73
N GLY A 848 -17.25 -34.75 -16.03
CA GLY A 848 -16.01 -34.81 -15.27
C GLY A 848 -14.76 -34.81 -16.13
N LEU A 849 -13.74 -34.07 -15.68
CA LEU A 849 -12.37 -34.19 -16.18
C LEU A 849 -11.68 -35.46 -15.64
N PHE A 850 -12.03 -35.85 -14.42
CA PHE A 850 -11.50 -37.02 -13.73
C PHE A 850 -12.62 -37.97 -13.30
N GLU A 851 -12.30 -39.25 -13.25
CA GLU A 851 -13.11 -40.23 -12.54
C GLU A 851 -12.90 -40.08 -11.02
N PRO A 852 -13.79 -40.63 -10.18
CA PRO A 852 -13.66 -40.56 -8.73
C PRO A 852 -12.37 -41.21 -8.17
N ASP A 853 -11.71 -42.08 -8.92
CA ASP A 853 -10.38 -42.63 -8.57
C ASP A 853 -9.21 -41.70 -8.92
N LYS A 854 -9.50 -40.48 -9.39
CA LYS A 854 -8.56 -39.43 -9.84
C LYS A 854 -7.88 -39.74 -11.18
N SER A 855 -8.26 -40.80 -11.89
CA SER A 855 -7.80 -41.03 -13.25
C SER A 855 -8.48 -40.03 -14.22
N PRO A 856 -7.77 -39.52 -15.24
CA PRO A 856 -8.37 -38.61 -16.20
C PRO A 856 -9.38 -39.35 -17.10
N VAL A 857 -10.58 -38.80 -17.27
CA VAL A 857 -11.59 -39.34 -18.21
C VAL A 857 -11.05 -39.26 -19.66
N TYR A 858 -10.32 -38.19 -19.94
CA TYR A 858 -9.57 -37.92 -21.16
C TYR A 858 -8.37 -36.99 -20.83
N PRO A 859 -7.27 -37.05 -21.61
CA PRO A 859 -6.06 -36.27 -21.30
C PRO A 859 -6.25 -34.78 -21.60
N ILE A 860 -6.01 -33.93 -20.59
CA ILE A 860 -6.04 -32.46 -20.65
C ILE A 860 -4.75 -31.88 -20.09
N THR A 861 -4.28 -30.79 -20.69
CA THR A 861 -3.13 -30.02 -20.21
C THR A 861 -3.56 -28.63 -19.77
N PHE A 862 -3.42 -28.36 -18.47
CA PHE A 862 -3.48 -27.02 -17.89
C PHE A 862 -2.06 -26.42 -17.93
N SER A 863 -1.88 -25.31 -18.64
CA SER A 863 -0.54 -24.74 -18.96
C SER A 863 0.06 -23.85 -17.88
#